data_AF-A0A8R2DM04-F1
#
_entry.id   AF-A0A8R2DM04-F1
#
_cell.length_a   1.000
_cell.length_b   1.000
_cell.length_c   1.000
_cell.angle_alpha   90.00
_cell.angle_beta   90.00
_cell.angle_gamma   90.00
#
_symmetry.space_group_name_H-M   'P 1'
#
loop_
_entity.id
_entity.type
_entity.pdbx_description
1 polymer ?
#
loop_
_entity_poly.entity_id
_entity_poly.type
_entity_poly.pdbx_seq_one_letter_code
_entity_poly.pdbx_strand_id
1 'polypeptide(L)'
;MDAVSILQMLSECIKTVIEVAVMSCCRIQNFPTATSRILMIVFMHCRDSEELYGNVLKNVENQLKDLFRACHELQLTYLMVIEKNFAFDLTEREHLLILFDALEINLKIGELVQTLDIKTMAEQWKGLIAVYEKYSTALIDTNIFNDCTAVLCGMIENNLKTALQANQDEKSILRSLKVTGFTLKILVKICIIFRLASVKKHQHLVDLLIFIIMNCNTSSENSERDNNTINTYVLNPSETLLNELMLDENFNNTILNCNIENLLRERKLSGFVSLLMYLMKTIVHKKNTKISKKRIIECVYGFLPYCQTILKHSRSTYEDLLVKMAALIMIMDNEEFEFLERRMLEAILGTECFSALFSSNLWSLMGRIVPGQLLLNQIVSLCEIYEKLQSNILFLYSPQRIHLSFTIRNIFEAMNNEDKLKLYKQFSAQNEKNVRILAVLGVENLPATLRSKVEDDVLDKVMEIQKYIDNGTGLVDVDKLISTMNLAATCTHKSDRRILEFITRGWERVCPENNDILQSKLNTGSLWYLQYLEALMSMTSTESITRYQSSLTGKILHAISGLMETNNEEYQILLIGFMCRLASFDIQDDYKFIENILEKFKALLKDSTTAKIALKKLQHMKNNKNVDRVLRKLIREDPSLGDFLKTEIDDHILLTNNVTFHHKCLQNADVPLKSSKKTCSGNFDLADMDTMFENESESQPVCKKAKLNYSEADVIISRLENDVSALCSIKKNIFTRHQLSEIKNICDKLQNILEC
;
A
#
# COMPACT_ATOMS: atom_id res chain seq x y z
N MET A 1 45.13 20.91 47.11
CA MET A 1 44.24 19.75 46.97
C MET A 1 43.70 19.78 45.55
N ASP A 2 43.98 18.76 44.75
CA ASP A 2 43.50 18.68 43.36
C ASP A 2 42.13 18.00 43.27
N ALA A 3 41.51 18.04 42.10
CA ALA A 3 40.19 17.46 41.88
C ALA A 3 40.18 15.94 42.08
N VAL A 4 41.27 15.23 41.73
CA VAL A 4 41.41 13.78 41.91
C VAL A 4 41.33 13.41 43.39
N SER A 5 42.09 14.11 44.23
CA SER A 5 42.08 13.94 45.69
C SER A 5 40.69 14.16 46.28
N ILE A 6 39.95 15.17 45.80
CA ILE A 6 38.59 15.49 46.28
C ILE A 6 37.61 14.35 45.94
N LEU A 7 37.66 13.80 44.72
CA LEU A 7 36.80 12.68 44.32
C LEU A 7 37.11 11.40 45.12
N GLN A 8 38.38 11.13 45.39
CA GLN A 8 38.82 10.00 46.21
C GLN A 8 38.35 10.14 47.66
N MET A 9 38.59 11.29 48.30
CA MET A 9 38.11 11.59 49.66
C MET A 9 36.59 11.49 49.77
N LEU A 10 35.84 11.95 48.75
CA LEU A 10 34.39 11.82 48.72
C LEU A 10 33.96 10.34 48.64
N SER A 11 34.62 9.54 47.79
CA SER A 11 34.37 8.10 47.65
C SER A 11 34.64 7.34 48.96
N GLU A 12 35.75 7.65 49.64
CA GLU A 12 36.09 7.08 50.96
C GLU A 12 35.08 7.49 52.03
N CYS A 13 34.75 8.79 52.12
CA CYS A 13 33.75 9.31 53.05
C CYS A 13 32.40 8.59 52.90
N ILE A 14 31.92 8.42 51.65
CA ILE A 14 30.68 7.69 51.36
C ILE A 14 30.76 6.24 51.86
N LYS A 15 31.87 5.54 51.63
CA LYS A 15 32.07 4.14 52.10
C LYS A 15 32.02 4.05 53.62
N THR A 16 32.77 4.89 54.34
CA THR A 16 32.79 4.92 55.80
C THR A 16 31.41 5.24 56.39
N VAL A 17 30.64 6.16 55.78
CA VAL A 17 29.30 6.47 56.28
C VAL A 17 28.34 5.28 56.13
N ILE A 18 28.43 4.50 55.05
CA ILE A 18 27.60 3.28 54.85
C ILE A 18 27.93 2.18 55.87
N GLU A 19 29.19 2.05 56.26
CA GLU A 19 29.62 1.07 57.27
C GLU A 19 29.11 1.42 58.68
N VAL A 20 28.94 2.72 58.98
CA VAL A 20 28.60 3.22 60.31
C VAL A 20 27.11 3.58 60.46
N ALA A 21 26.41 3.92 59.37
CA ALA A 21 25.03 4.42 59.43
C ALA A 21 24.15 3.99 58.24
N VAL A 22 22.87 3.77 58.52
CA VAL A 22 21.84 3.64 57.48
C VAL A 22 21.65 4.99 56.79
N MET A 23 21.86 4.99 55.47
CA MET A 23 21.72 6.15 54.59
C MET A 23 20.27 6.31 54.13
N SER A 24 19.71 7.50 54.31
CA SER A 24 18.34 7.80 53.90
C SER A 24 18.17 9.28 53.54
N CYS A 25 17.18 9.57 52.70
CA CYS A 25 16.90 10.93 52.24
C CYS A 25 16.60 11.88 53.41
N CYS A 26 15.87 11.41 54.44
CA CYS A 26 15.59 12.19 55.65
C CYS A 26 16.82 12.56 56.50
N ARG A 27 17.98 11.91 56.27
CA ARG A 27 19.25 12.22 56.96
C ARG A 27 20.21 13.01 56.09
N ILE A 28 20.28 12.69 54.79
CA ILE A 28 21.23 13.30 53.84
C ILE A 28 20.54 13.54 52.49
N GLN A 29 19.66 14.54 52.44
CA GLN A 29 18.90 14.95 51.26
C GLN A 29 19.77 15.28 50.05
N ASN A 30 20.93 15.92 50.27
CA ASN A 30 21.80 16.39 49.20
C ASN A 30 22.65 15.29 48.53
N PHE A 31 22.80 14.11 49.14
CA PHE A 31 23.71 13.08 48.63
C PHE A 31 23.36 12.61 47.19
N PRO A 32 22.10 12.27 46.86
CA PRO A 32 21.73 11.83 45.52
C PRO A 32 22.02 12.87 44.44
N THR A 33 21.63 14.13 44.66
CA THR A 33 21.70 15.18 43.63
C THR A 33 23.06 15.85 43.55
N ALA A 34 23.74 16.10 44.68
CA ALA A 34 25.07 16.74 44.68
C ALA A 34 26.14 15.80 44.10
N THR A 35 26.17 14.53 44.53
CA THR A 35 27.17 13.57 44.05
C THR A 35 27.01 13.29 42.56
N SER A 36 25.77 13.10 42.07
CA SER A 36 25.53 12.93 40.63
C SER A 36 25.83 14.18 39.81
N ARG A 37 25.58 15.39 40.32
CA ARG A 37 26.01 16.64 39.66
C ARG A 37 27.53 16.73 39.53
N ILE A 38 28.30 16.34 40.56
CA ILE A 38 29.77 16.28 40.50
C ILE A 38 30.21 15.29 39.41
N LEU A 39 29.66 14.06 39.40
CA LEU A 39 29.97 13.06 38.38
C LEU A 39 29.66 13.58 36.96
N MET A 40 28.49 14.18 36.76
CA MET A 40 28.09 14.74 35.47
C MET A 40 29.03 15.85 34.99
N ILE A 41 29.43 16.78 35.86
CA ILE A 41 30.35 17.88 35.52
C ILE A 41 31.73 17.32 35.15
N VAL A 42 32.27 16.37 35.91
CA VAL A 42 33.60 15.80 35.66
C VAL A 42 33.61 14.97 34.38
N PHE A 43 32.62 14.10 34.14
CA PHE A 43 32.53 13.37 32.88
C PHE A 43 32.33 14.31 31.67
N MET A 44 31.51 15.37 31.81
CA MET A 44 31.33 16.38 30.75
C MET A 44 32.66 17.06 30.43
N HIS A 45 33.44 17.44 31.44
CA HIS A 45 34.78 17.98 31.23
C HIS A 45 35.72 17.01 30.52
N CYS A 46 35.68 15.72 30.87
CA CYS A 46 36.45 14.70 30.15
C CYS A 46 36.03 14.57 28.68
N ARG A 47 34.73 14.65 28.37
CA ARG A 47 34.19 14.58 27.00
C ARG A 47 34.63 15.77 26.16
N ASP A 48 34.50 16.98 26.72
CA ASP A 48 34.77 18.23 26.00
C ASP A 48 36.26 18.59 25.99
N SER A 49 37.11 17.76 26.62
CA SER A 49 38.55 18.02 26.80
C SER A 49 39.32 18.22 25.49
N GLU A 50 38.97 17.50 24.41
CA GLU A 50 39.62 17.66 23.11
C GLU A 50 39.38 19.06 22.51
N GLU A 51 38.16 19.59 22.64
CA GLU A 51 37.78 20.93 22.21
C GLU A 51 38.37 22.00 23.14
N LEU A 52 38.27 21.80 24.47
CA LEU A 52 38.72 22.76 25.48
C LEU A 52 40.24 22.96 25.52
N TYR A 53 41.02 21.90 25.34
CA TYR A 53 42.48 21.95 25.45
C TYR A 53 43.20 21.95 24.09
N GLY A 54 42.57 21.43 23.02
CA GLY A 54 43.10 21.41 21.66
C GLY A 54 44.57 20.99 21.58
N ASN A 55 45.43 21.87 21.07
CA ASN A 55 46.87 21.62 20.91
C ASN A 55 47.63 21.34 22.22
N VAL A 56 47.06 21.69 23.38
CA VAL A 56 47.68 21.52 24.71
C VAL A 56 47.22 20.22 25.39
N LEU A 57 46.25 19.49 24.83
CA LEU A 57 45.68 18.25 25.40
C LEU A 57 46.74 17.24 25.84
N LYS A 58 47.79 17.05 25.03
CA LYS A 58 48.92 16.13 25.33
C LYS A 58 49.65 16.44 26.64
N ASN A 59 49.61 17.68 27.12
CA ASN A 59 50.26 18.11 28.37
C ASN A 59 49.40 17.81 29.62
N VAL A 60 48.10 17.52 29.43
CA VAL A 60 47.11 17.26 30.49
C VAL A 60 46.45 15.88 30.40
N GLU A 61 46.79 15.07 29.39
CA GLU A 61 46.18 13.77 29.09
C GLU A 61 46.25 12.78 30.26
N ASN A 62 47.37 12.75 31.00
CA ASN A 62 47.51 11.86 32.16
C ASN A 62 46.62 12.31 33.32
N GLN A 63 46.57 13.61 33.60
CA GLN A 63 45.72 14.22 34.62
C GLN A 63 44.23 13.99 34.30
N LEU A 64 43.85 14.06 33.02
CA LEU A 64 42.48 13.73 32.56
C LEU A 64 42.16 12.24 32.73
N LYS A 65 43.10 11.33 32.46
CA LYS A 65 42.93 9.88 32.70
C LYS A 65 42.76 9.56 34.18
N ASP A 66 43.54 10.19 35.06
CA ASP A 66 43.44 9.98 36.50
C ASP A 66 42.16 10.60 37.09
N LEU A 67 41.76 11.78 36.59
CA LEU A 67 40.47 12.41 36.91
C LEU A 67 39.29 11.52 36.48
N PHE A 68 39.32 10.98 35.27
CA PHE A 68 38.31 10.04 34.79
C PHE A 68 38.25 8.77 35.65
N ARG A 69 39.40 8.19 36.01
CA ARG A 69 39.47 7.00 36.88
C ARG A 69 38.86 7.25 38.26
N ALA A 70 39.22 8.35 38.92
CA ALA A 70 38.65 8.71 40.22
C ALA A 70 37.15 9.02 40.14
N CYS A 71 36.69 9.66 39.06
CA CYS A 71 35.26 9.89 38.80
C CYS A 71 34.50 8.57 38.60
N HIS A 72 35.07 7.62 37.86
CA HIS A 72 34.50 6.29 37.64
C HIS A 72 34.41 5.45 38.93
N GLU A 73 35.43 5.50 39.79
CA GLU A 73 35.40 4.84 41.10
C GLU A 73 34.36 5.46 42.06
N LEU A 74 34.20 6.80 42.03
CA LEU A 74 33.13 7.50 42.74
C LEU A 74 31.75 7.13 42.17
N GLN A 75 31.60 7.03 40.85
CA GLN A 75 30.36 6.62 40.17
C GLN A 75 29.91 5.22 40.60
N LEU A 76 30.83 4.24 40.56
CA LEU A 76 30.55 2.88 41.01
C LEU A 76 30.10 2.84 42.48
N THR A 77 30.79 3.62 43.33
CA THR A 77 30.44 3.75 44.75
C THR A 77 29.03 4.35 44.88
N TYR A 78 28.77 5.48 44.25
CA TYR A 78 27.49 6.21 44.25
C TYR A 78 26.30 5.34 43.80
N LEU A 79 26.42 4.65 42.66
CA LEU A 79 25.35 3.80 42.11
C LEU A 79 25.02 2.65 43.07
N MET A 80 26.04 2.00 43.63
CA MET A 80 25.88 0.98 44.66
C MET A 80 25.12 1.52 45.89
N VAL A 81 25.42 2.75 46.35
CA VAL A 81 24.69 3.35 47.48
C VAL A 81 23.22 3.51 47.14
N ILE A 82 22.87 4.15 46.02
CA ILE A 82 21.47 4.43 45.70
C ILE A 82 20.67 3.15 45.45
N GLU A 83 21.29 2.15 44.79
CA GLU A 83 20.71 0.83 44.59
C GLU A 83 20.44 0.14 45.95
N LYS A 84 21.43 0.03 46.84
CA LYS A 84 21.36 -0.92 47.98
C LYS A 84 21.26 -0.29 49.36
N ASN A 85 21.92 0.84 49.59
CA ASN A 85 22.13 1.39 50.93
C ASN A 85 21.33 2.67 51.21
N PHE A 86 20.83 3.36 50.19
CA PHE A 86 20.01 4.57 50.32
C PHE A 86 18.52 4.26 50.22
N ALA A 87 17.74 4.87 51.12
CA ALA A 87 16.27 4.82 51.12
C ALA A 87 15.66 6.22 50.91
N PHE A 88 14.70 6.32 49.98
CA PHE A 88 13.78 7.44 49.88
C PHE A 88 12.46 7.07 50.57
N ASP A 89 11.90 7.99 51.37
CA ASP A 89 10.52 7.84 51.84
C ASP A 89 9.58 8.36 50.75
N LEU A 90 8.83 7.45 50.12
CA LEU A 90 7.96 7.76 48.98
C LEU A 90 6.64 8.42 49.41
N THR A 91 6.35 8.48 50.72
CA THR A 91 5.20 9.25 51.24
C THR A 91 5.51 10.75 51.30
N GLU A 92 6.79 11.11 51.40
CA GLU A 92 7.24 12.49 51.47
C GLU A 92 7.51 13.09 50.09
N ARG A 93 6.74 14.12 49.73
CA ARG A 93 6.82 14.76 48.40
C ARG A 93 8.21 15.33 48.10
N GLU A 94 8.92 15.83 49.12
CA GLU A 94 10.27 16.38 48.96
C GLU A 94 11.27 15.28 48.57
N HIS A 95 11.24 14.12 49.22
CA HIS A 95 12.11 12.99 48.87
C HIS A 95 11.80 12.44 47.47
N LEU A 96 10.53 12.44 47.06
CA LEU A 96 10.12 12.05 45.71
C LEU A 96 10.70 13.01 44.65
N LEU A 97 10.71 14.32 44.91
CA LEU A 97 11.36 15.31 44.03
C LEU A 97 12.87 15.12 43.98
N ILE A 98 13.53 14.86 45.12
CA ILE A 98 14.99 14.56 45.16
C ILE A 98 15.31 13.29 44.36
N LEU A 99 14.44 12.27 44.41
CA LEU A 99 14.56 11.07 43.57
C LEU A 99 14.42 11.41 42.08
N PHE A 100 13.44 12.23 41.69
CA PHE A 100 13.26 12.65 40.29
C PHE A 100 14.46 13.44 39.77
N ASP A 101 14.94 14.45 40.50
CA ASP A 101 16.15 15.21 40.19
C ASP A 101 17.35 14.25 39.98
N ALA A 102 17.55 13.32 40.92
CA ALA A 102 18.66 12.37 40.85
C ALA A 102 18.56 11.44 39.64
N LEU A 103 17.35 10.98 39.29
CA LEU A 103 17.10 10.16 38.10
C LEU A 103 17.35 10.94 36.81
N GLU A 104 16.91 12.19 36.71
CA GLU A 104 17.15 13.06 35.55
C GLU A 104 18.65 13.30 35.33
N ILE A 105 19.41 13.60 36.40
CA ILE A 105 20.87 13.76 36.34
C ILE A 105 21.53 12.44 35.90
N ASN A 106 21.07 11.29 36.42
CA ASN A 106 21.66 9.99 36.08
C ASN A 106 21.33 9.52 34.66
N LEU A 107 20.18 9.92 34.11
CA LEU A 107 19.84 9.75 32.71
C LEU A 107 20.79 10.55 31.80
N LYS A 108 21.04 11.82 32.14
CA LYS A 108 22.03 12.67 31.44
C LYS A 108 23.46 12.13 31.53
N ILE A 109 23.87 11.59 32.68
CA ILE A 109 25.16 10.87 32.80
C ILE A 109 25.18 9.67 31.85
N GLY A 110 24.10 8.88 31.78
CA GLY A 110 24.00 7.68 30.93
C GLY A 110 24.11 7.97 29.43
N GLU A 111 23.56 9.09 28.97
CA GLU A 111 23.78 9.61 27.61
C GLU A 111 25.22 10.07 27.41
N LEU A 112 25.79 10.80 28.38
CA LEU A 112 27.10 11.44 28.25
C LEU A 112 28.26 10.45 28.24
N VAL A 113 28.25 9.44 29.13
CA VAL A 113 29.36 8.48 29.22
C VAL A 113 29.44 7.53 28.02
N GLN A 114 28.41 7.47 27.15
CA GLN A 114 28.39 6.62 25.96
C GLN A 114 29.52 6.95 24.97
N THR A 115 29.85 8.24 24.83
CA THR A 115 30.90 8.72 23.91
C THR A 115 32.29 8.53 24.51
N LEU A 116 32.39 8.52 25.85
CA LEU A 116 33.61 8.28 26.60
C LEU A 116 34.01 6.80 26.57
N ASP A 117 33.32 5.97 27.35
CA ASP A 117 33.72 4.58 27.60
C ASP A 117 32.51 3.65 27.75
N ILE A 118 32.59 2.51 27.07
CA ILE A 118 31.51 1.51 27.00
C ILE A 118 31.31 0.82 28.36
N LYS A 119 32.37 0.60 29.14
CA LYS A 119 32.25 -0.04 30.46
C LYS A 119 31.53 0.87 31.45
N THR A 120 31.99 2.13 31.54
CA THR A 120 31.41 3.22 32.33
C THR A 120 29.92 3.42 31.99
N MET A 121 29.59 3.38 30.69
CA MET A 121 28.20 3.42 30.20
C MET A 121 27.38 2.20 30.62
N ALA A 122 27.92 0.98 30.49
CA ALA A 122 27.23 -0.23 30.90
C ALA A 122 26.97 -0.29 32.41
N GLU A 123 27.92 0.19 33.22
CA GLU A 123 27.79 0.26 34.68
C GLU A 123 26.79 1.35 35.11
N GLN A 124 26.79 2.51 34.46
CA GLN A 124 25.78 3.57 34.66
C GLN A 124 24.36 3.07 34.42
N TRP A 125 24.10 2.47 33.26
CA TRP A 125 22.77 1.97 32.92
C TRP A 125 22.34 0.78 33.77
N LYS A 126 23.27 -0.09 34.16
CA LYS A 126 22.98 -1.19 35.09
C LYS A 126 22.49 -0.66 36.45
N GLY A 127 23.19 0.32 37.02
CA GLY A 127 22.79 0.98 38.27
C GLY A 127 21.44 1.70 38.12
N LEU A 128 21.28 2.51 37.07
CA LEU A 128 20.05 3.27 36.82
C LEU A 128 18.82 2.36 36.62
N ILE A 129 18.96 1.24 35.90
CA ILE A 129 17.90 0.22 35.76
C ILE A 129 17.52 -0.35 37.14
N ALA A 130 18.49 -0.70 37.99
CA ALA A 130 18.19 -1.27 39.31
C ALA A 130 17.44 -0.26 40.22
N VAL A 131 17.73 1.05 40.07
CA VAL A 131 16.98 2.11 40.77
C VAL A 131 15.56 2.27 40.20
N TYR A 132 15.38 2.21 38.88
CA TYR A 132 14.05 2.20 38.26
C TYR A 132 13.23 0.96 38.67
N GLU A 133 13.84 -0.23 38.73
CA GLU A 133 13.19 -1.45 39.22
C GLU A 133 12.74 -1.28 40.69
N LYS A 134 13.66 -0.84 41.56
CA LYS A 134 13.44 -0.64 43.01
C LYS A 134 12.31 0.33 43.35
N TYR A 135 12.16 1.42 42.59
CA TYR A 135 11.18 2.47 42.86
C TYR A 135 10.00 2.50 41.87
N SER A 136 9.94 1.55 40.93
CA SER A 136 8.97 1.46 39.82
C SER A 136 7.53 1.86 40.19
N THR A 137 7.00 1.37 41.31
CA THR A 137 5.64 1.67 41.79
C THR A 137 5.35 3.15 42.00
N ALA A 138 6.33 3.94 42.43
CA ALA A 138 6.20 5.40 42.57
C ALA A 138 6.50 6.18 41.28
N LEU A 139 7.09 5.52 40.27
CA LEU A 139 7.47 6.13 39.00
C LEU A 139 6.44 5.86 37.88
N ILE A 140 5.52 4.90 38.07
CA ILE A 140 4.54 4.40 37.08
C ILE A 140 3.65 5.50 36.45
N ASP A 141 3.22 6.50 37.22
CA ASP A 141 2.37 7.61 36.74
C ASP A 141 3.15 8.91 36.46
N THR A 142 4.47 8.80 36.27
CA THR A 142 5.36 9.94 35.98
C THR A 142 5.79 9.98 34.52
N ASN A 143 6.38 11.11 34.08
CA ASN A 143 6.89 11.24 32.71
C ASN A 143 8.21 10.48 32.46
N ILE A 144 8.80 9.84 33.49
CA ILE A 144 10.13 9.20 33.43
C ILE A 144 10.25 8.17 32.31
N PHE A 145 9.18 7.40 32.01
CA PHE A 145 9.18 6.49 30.87
C PHE A 145 9.41 7.23 29.54
N ASN A 146 8.75 8.37 29.34
CA ASN A 146 8.84 9.16 28.11
C ASN A 146 10.22 9.82 27.98
N ASP A 147 10.76 10.36 29.08
CA ASP A 147 12.07 11.00 29.09
C ASP A 147 13.20 9.98 28.86
N CYS A 148 13.13 8.82 29.51
CA CYS A 148 14.09 7.73 29.36
C CYS A 148 14.03 7.11 27.95
N THR A 149 12.84 6.85 27.41
CA THR A 149 12.69 6.30 26.05
C THR A 149 13.14 7.30 24.97
N ALA A 150 12.86 8.60 25.13
CA ALA A 150 13.33 9.62 24.20
C ALA A 150 14.87 9.67 24.12
N VAL A 151 15.56 9.68 25.26
CA VAL A 151 17.03 9.63 25.33
C VAL A 151 17.57 8.34 24.69
N LEU A 152 17.05 7.18 25.09
CA LEU A 152 17.48 5.89 24.54
C LEU A 152 17.26 5.78 23.02
N CYS A 153 16.13 6.27 22.50
CA CYS A 153 15.88 6.33 21.06
C CYS A 153 16.90 7.23 20.36
N GLY A 154 17.17 8.43 20.88
CA GLY A 154 18.19 9.34 20.34
C GLY A 154 19.60 8.74 20.34
N MET A 155 19.98 8.03 21.40
CA MET A 155 21.24 7.28 21.47
C MET A 155 21.32 6.22 20.36
N ILE A 156 20.27 5.40 20.18
CA ILE A 156 20.23 4.33 19.17
C ILE A 156 20.31 4.92 17.75
N GLU A 157 19.54 5.97 17.46
CA GLU A 157 19.61 6.69 16.18
C GLU A 157 21.00 7.26 15.89
N ASN A 158 21.62 7.92 16.87
CA ASN A 158 22.93 8.55 16.68
C ASN A 158 24.03 7.50 16.46
N ASN A 159 24.04 6.41 17.23
CA ASN A 159 24.99 5.31 17.02
C ASN A 159 24.78 4.62 15.65
N LEU A 160 23.53 4.46 15.19
CA LEU A 160 23.25 3.93 13.85
C LEU A 160 23.66 4.90 12.74
N LYS A 161 23.39 6.21 12.88
CA LYS A 161 23.86 7.23 11.93
C LYS A 161 25.39 7.22 11.82
N THR A 162 26.12 7.08 12.93
CA THR A 162 27.58 6.91 12.92
C THR A 162 27.99 5.59 12.26
N ALA A 163 27.35 4.46 12.56
CA ALA A 163 27.68 3.17 11.96
C ALA A 163 27.44 3.09 10.45
N LEU A 164 26.50 3.90 9.93
CA LEU A 164 26.09 3.93 8.52
C LEU A 164 26.73 5.08 7.72
N GLN A 165 27.58 5.90 8.34
CA GLN A 165 28.32 6.94 7.64
C GLN A 165 29.39 6.34 6.71
N ALA A 166 29.46 6.85 5.48
CA ALA A 166 30.51 6.48 4.54
C ALA A 166 31.91 6.82 5.08
N ASN A 167 32.87 5.92 4.83
CA ASN A 167 34.29 6.04 5.21
C ASN A 167 34.61 5.94 6.71
N GLN A 168 33.72 5.39 7.54
CA GLN A 168 34.04 4.97 8.91
C GLN A 168 34.91 3.70 8.93
N ASP A 169 35.76 3.55 9.95
CA ASP A 169 36.57 2.35 10.12
C ASP A 169 35.77 1.19 10.75
N GLU A 170 36.13 -0.06 10.43
CA GLU A 170 35.42 -1.26 10.91
C GLU A 170 35.31 -1.32 12.44
N LYS A 171 36.26 -0.75 13.20
CA LYS A 171 36.21 -0.75 14.67
C LYS A 171 35.21 0.27 15.19
N SER A 172 35.12 1.46 14.60
CA SER A 172 34.08 2.47 14.87
C SER A 172 32.69 1.93 14.56
N ILE A 173 32.50 1.28 13.40
CA ILE A 173 31.24 0.63 13.02
C ILE A 173 30.85 -0.45 14.04
N LEU A 174 31.76 -1.40 14.34
CA LEU A 174 31.49 -2.47 15.30
C LEU A 174 31.26 -1.96 16.74
N ARG A 175 31.95 -0.88 17.16
CA ARG A 175 31.69 -0.19 18.44
C ARG A 175 30.27 0.35 18.47
N SER A 176 29.91 1.12 17.45
CA SER A 176 28.60 1.76 17.34
C SER A 176 27.46 0.74 17.34
N LEU A 177 27.56 -0.32 16.52
CA LEU A 177 26.57 -1.41 16.51
C LEU A 177 26.45 -2.14 17.86
N LYS A 178 27.57 -2.42 18.55
CA LYS A 178 27.54 -3.03 19.89
C LYS A 178 26.85 -2.13 20.93
N VAL A 179 27.10 -0.83 20.89
CA VAL A 179 26.45 0.18 21.75
C VAL A 179 24.94 0.23 21.44
N THR A 180 24.55 0.27 20.16
CA THR A 180 23.16 0.17 19.71
C THR A 180 22.47 -1.07 20.29
N GLY A 181 23.07 -2.25 20.17
CA GLY A 181 22.50 -3.51 20.66
C GLY A 181 22.43 -3.64 22.18
N PHE A 182 23.32 -2.98 22.91
CA PHE A 182 23.22 -2.85 24.37
C PHE A 182 22.08 -1.88 24.77
N THR A 183 21.99 -0.74 24.08
CA THR A 183 20.97 0.30 24.32
C THR A 183 19.55 -0.21 23.99
N LEU A 184 19.39 -1.00 22.93
CA LEU A 184 18.14 -1.70 22.62
C LEU A 184 17.72 -2.66 23.74
N LYS A 185 18.66 -3.39 24.37
CA LYS A 185 18.36 -4.28 25.52
C LYS A 185 17.98 -3.50 26.77
N ILE A 186 18.55 -2.31 26.99
CA ILE A 186 18.11 -1.39 28.04
C ILE A 186 16.67 -0.94 27.76
N LEU A 187 16.38 -0.52 26.52
CA LEU A 187 15.05 -0.06 26.11
C LEU A 187 13.97 -1.13 26.31
N VAL A 188 14.26 -2.40 26.00
CA VAL A 188 13.40 -3.55 26.33
C VAL A 188 13.12 -3.62 27.83
N LYS A 189 14.14 -3.52 28.69
CA LYS A 189 13.97 -3.55 30.15
C LYS A 189 13.11 -2.38 30.65
N ILE A 190 13.32 -1.17 30.15
CA ILE A 190 12.50 0.00 30.51
C ILE A 190 11.02 -0.24 30.15
N CYS A 191 10.74 -0.82 28.98
CA CYS A 191 9.37 -1.18 28.59
C CYS A 191 8.74 -2.23 29.53
N ILE A 192 9.52 -3.20 30.02
CA ILE A 192 9.05 -4.20 30.99
C ILE A 192 8.78 -3.58 32.37
N ILE A 193 9.69 -2.75 32.87
CA ILE A 193 9.58 -2.09 34.20
C ILE A 193 8.34 -1.18 34.24
N PHE A 194 8.16 -0.38 33.20
CA PHE A 194 7.06 0.58 33.09
C PHE A 194 5.85 0.01 32.32
N ARG A 195 5.71 -1.31 32.21
CA ARG A 195 4.61 -1.95 31.47
C ARG A 195 3.23 -1.47 31.94
N LEU A 196 3.07 -1.29 33.25
CA LEU A 196 1.83 -0.83 33.90
C LEU A 196 1.69 0.71 33.97
N ALA A 197 2.64 1.48 33.44
CA ALA A 197 2.56 2.94 33.41
C ALA A 197 1.34 3.43 32.63
N SER A 198 0.62 4.42 33.17
CA SER A 198 -0.55 5.01 32.49
C SER A 198 -0.15 6.04 31.43
N VAL A 199 0.91 6.83 31.69
CA VAL A 199 1.34 7.97 30.84
C VAL A 199 2.47 7.56 29.89
N LYS A 200 2.16 6.76 28.86
CA LYS A 200 3.14 6.30 27.85
C LYS A 200 2.93 6.97 26.49
N LYS A 201 3.96 7.68 26.00
CA LYS A 201 4.03 8.27 24.66
C LYS A 201 4.92 7.42 23.77
N HIS A 202 4.32 6.67 22.86
CA HIS A 202 5.06 5.69 22.05
C HIS A 202 5.64 6.26 20.73
N GLN A 203 5.43 7.54 20.42
CA GLN A 203 5.83 8.13 19.13
C GLN A 203 7.33 7.93 18.83
N HIS A 204 8.22 8.24 19.77
CA HIS A 204 9.67 8.04 19.61
C HIS A 204 10.07 6.58 19.38
N LEU A 205 9.31 5.62 19.91
CA LEU A 205 9.55 4.19 19.70
C LEU A 205 9.11 3.76 18.28
N VAL A 206 7.97 4.27 17.81
CA VAL A 206 7.48 4.03 16.44
C VAL A 206 8.43 4.64 15.41
N ASP A 207 8.83 5.90 15.59
CA ASP A 207 9.81 6.56 14.73
C ASP A 207 11.16 5.81 14.69
N LEU A 208 11.66 5.37 15.85
CA LEU A 208 12.89 4.57 15.93
C LEU A 208 12.77 3.24 15.16
N LEU A 209 11.66 2.53 15.32
CA LEU A 209 11.45 1.24 14.65
C LEU A 209 11.35 1.40 13.13
N ILE A 210 10.66 2.44 12.66
CA ILE A 210 10.63 2.81 11.23
C ILE A 210 12.05 3.12 10.74
N PHE A 211 12.83 3.90 11.49
CA PHE A 211 14.22 4.23 11.16
C PHE A 211 15.11 2.99 11.07
N ILE A 212 15.04 2.08 12.05
CA ILE A 212 15.80 0.80 12.02
C ILE A 212 15.42 -0.03 10.79
N ILE A 213 14.12 -0.20 10.53
CA ILE A 213 13.65 -0.99 9.38
C ILE A 213 14.16 -0.41 8.06
N MET A 214 14.07 0.92 7.87
CA MET A 214 14.51 1.55 6.62
C MET A 214 16.02 1.43 6.37
N ASN A 215 16.83 1.51 7.41
CA ASN A 215 18.29 1.63 7.28
C ASN A 215 19.05 0.31 7.52
N CYS A 216 18.41 -0.71 8.09
CA CYS A 216 19.07 -1.97 8.46
C CYS A 216 18.39 -3.24 7.91
N ASN A 217 17.18 -3.15 7.33
CA ASN A 217 16.48 -4.30 6.73
C ASN A 217 16.73 -4.45 5.21
N THR A 218 17.68 -3.69 4.65
CA THR A 218 18.01 -3.70 3.22
C THR A 218 18.84 -4.92 2.86
N SER A 219 18.19 -5.92 2.24
CA SER A 219 18.82 -7.13 1.71
C SER A 219 19.61 -6.89 0.41
N SER A 220 20.42 -5.82 0.36
CA SER A 220 21.13 -5.36 -0.83
C SER A 220 22.60 -5.05 -0.55
N GLU A 221 23.47 -5.80 -1.23
CA GLU A 221 24.84 -5.43 -1.68
C GLU A 221 25.93 -5.13 -0.64
N ASN A 222 25.62 -5.01 0.65
CA ASN A 222 26.63 -5.01 1.71
C ASN A 222 27.12 -6.43 2.03
N SER A 223 28.38 -6.56 2.48
CA SER A 223 29.04 -7.86 2.62
C SER A 223 28.32 -8.78 3.63
N GLU A 224 28.39 -10.10 3.43
CA GLU A 224 27.75 -11.09 4.32
C GLU A 224 28.18 -10.94 5.79
N ARG A 225 29.37 -10.37 6.06
CA ARG A 225 29.87 -10.10 7.41
C ARG A 225 29.20 -8.91 8.08
N ASP A 226 28.87 -7.87 7.32
CA ASP A 226 28.19 -6.68 7.83
C ASP A 226 26.72 -7.00 8.16
N ASN A 227 26.06 -7.74 7.26
CA ASN A 227 24.67 -8.19 7.44
C ASN A 227 24.52 -9.05 8.71
N ASN A 228 25.42 -10.00 8.95
CA ASN A 228 25.41 -10.81 10.19
C ASN A 228 25.64 -9.97 11.46
N THR A 229 26.44 -8.91 11.39
CA THR A 229 26.72 -8.01 12.51
C THR A 229 25.49 -7.14 12.82
N ILE A 230 24.88 -6.54 11.79
CA ILE A 230 23.64 -5.77 11.90
C ILE A 230 22.48 -6.65 12.41
N ASN A 231 22.34 -7.88 11.91
CA ASN A 231 21.35 -8.83 12.41
C ASN A 231 21.53 -9.11 13.92
N THR A 232 22.76 -9.39 14.35
CA THR A 232 23.08 -9.75 15.72
C THR A 232 22.85 -8.62 16.72
N TYR A 233 23.26 -7.39 16.37
CA TYR A 233 23.25 -6.26 17.30
C TYR A 233 22.08 -5.28 17.11
N VAL A 234 21.43 -5.25 15.95
CA VAL A 234 20.33 -4.31 15.65
C VAL A 234 19.02 -5.04 15.44
N LEU A 235 18.93 -5.93 14.44
CA LEU A 235 17.63 -6.52 14.07
C LEU A 235 17.09 -7.46 15.17
N ASN A 236 17.89 -8.41 15.67
CA ASN A 236 17.42 -9.35 16.71
C ASN A 236 16.99 -8.64 18.02
N PRO A 237 17.73 -7.65 18.57
CA PRO A 237 17.25 -6.86 19.70
C PRO A 237 16.03 -5.99 19.37
N SER A 238 15.93 -5.43 18.14
CA SER A 238 14.76 -4.66 17.72
C SER A 238 13.51 -5.52 17.58
N GLU A 239 13.62 -6.77 17.13
CA GLU A 239 12.50 -7.73 17.10
C GLU A 239 12.08 -8.13 18.52
N THR A 240 13.03 -8.23 19.45
CA THR A 240 12.72 -8.47 20.87
C THR A 240 11.93 -7.29 21.46
N LEU A 241 12.37 -6.05 21.19
CA LEU A 241 11.67 -4.82 21.59
C LEU A 241 10.28 -4.74 20.97
N LEU A 242 10.16 -5.02 19.67
CA LEU A 242 8.89 -4.99 18.96
C LEU A 242 7.90 -6.01 19.54
N ASN A 243 8.36 -7.22 19.88
CA ASN A 243 7.52 -8.25 20.48
C ASN A 243 6.96 -7.88 21.86
N GLU A 244 7.74 -7.17 22.68
CA GLU A 244 7.30 -6.63 23.98
C GLU A 244 6.34 -5.45 23.80
N LEU A 245 6.69 -4.48 22.96
CA LEU A 245 5.84 -3.30 22.69
C LEU A 245 4.49 -3.67 22.06
N MET A 246 4.44 -4.71 21.23
CA MET A 246 3.19 -5.22 20.64
C MET A 246 2.19 -5.80 21.66
N LEU A 247 2.60 -6.01 22.93
CA LEU A 247 1.69 -6.34 24.03
C LEU A 247 0.91 -5.12 24.55
N ASP A 248 1.35 -3.90 24.21
CA ASP A 248 0.79 -2.64 24.68
C ASP A 248 -0.23 -2.06 23.68
N GLU A 249 -1.48 -1.90 24.11
CA GLU A 249 -2.55 -1.34 23.27
C GLU A 249 -2.26 0.11 22.86
N ASN A 250 -1.60 0.90 23.71
CA ASN A 250 -1.27 2.29 23.38
C ASN A 250 -0.19 2.38 22.28
N PHE A 251 0.78 1.46 22.29
CA PHE A 251 1.77 1.34 21.22
C PHE A 251 1.12 0.96 19.88
N ASN A 252 0.27 -0.09 19.90
CA ASN A 252 -0.46 -0.53 18.72
C ASN A 252 -1.36 0.59 18.14
N ASN A 253 -2.09 1.30 19.00
CA ASN A 253 -2.89 2.46 18.61
C ASN A 253 -2.03 3.63 18.09
N THR A 254 -0.80 3.80 18.57
CA THR A 254 0.11 4.84 18.04
C THR A 254 0.51 4.52 16.59
N ILE A 255 0.83 3.26 16.27
CA ILE A 255 1.09 2.82 14.88
C ILE A 255 -0.14 3.08 13.99
N LEU A 256 -1.34 2.71 14.46
CA LEU A 256 -2.58 2.82 13.67
C LEU A 256 -3.10 4.26 13.49
N ASN A 257 -2.58 5.22 14.25
CA ASN A 257 -2.93 6.64 14.13
C ASN A 257 -1.81 7.47 13.47
N CYS A 258 -0.78 6.84 12.88
CA CYS A 258 0.26 7.56 12.15
C CYS A 258 -0.30 8.33 10.94
N ASN A 259 0.08 9.59 10.79
CA ASN A 259 -0.32 10.41 9.65
C ASN A 259 0.51 10.05 8.40
N ILE A 260 -0.16 9.46 7.40
CA ILE A 260 0.44 8.99 6.14
C ILE A 260 1.06 10.14 5.34
N GLU A 261 0.48 11.35 5.36
CA GLU A 261 1.06 12.51 4.67
C GLU A 261 2.41 12.93 5.26
N ASN A 262 2.54 12.88 6.59
CA ASN A 262 3.81 13.20 7.25
C ASN A 262 4.87 12.13 6.93
N LEU A 263 4.48 10.85 6.97
CA LEU A 263 5.35 9.73 6.56
C LEU A 263 5.81 9.85 5.10
N LEU A 264 4.98 10.39 4.21
CA LEU A 264 5.34 10.67 2.81
C LEU A 264 6.35 11.81 2.71
N ARG A 265 6.09 12.95 3.37
CA ARG A 265 7.00 14.12 3.38
C ARG A 265 8.38 13.77 3.92
N GLU A 266 8.43 12.93 4.95
CA GLU A 266 9.68 12.45 5.58
C GLU A 266 10.30 11.22 4.89
N ARG A 267 9.69 10.73 3.79
CA ARG A 267 10.11 9.51 3.06
C ARG A 267 10.11 8.23 3.90
N LYS A 268 9.41 8.22 5.04
CA LYS A 268 9.32 7.13 6.02
C LYS A 268 8.34 6.00 5.67
N LEU A 269 7.55 6.15 4.61
CA LEU A 269 6.40 5.28 4.33
C LEU A 269 6.76 3.79 4.14
N SER A 270 7.89 3.45 3.49
CA SER A 270 8.30 2.06 3.27
C SER A 270 8.62 1.31 4.58
N GLY A 271 9.25 2.00 5.53
CA GLY A 271 9.48 1.48 6.89
C GLY A 271 8.19 1.30 7.67
N PHE A 272 7.25 2.25 7.55
CA PHE A 272 5.92 2.14 8.16
C PHE A 272 5.11 0.95 7.63
N VAL A 273 5.06 0.74 6.31
CA VAL A 273 4.35 -0.42 5.71
C VAL A 273 4.94 -1.73 6.23
N SER A 274 6.26 -1.81 6.34
CA SER A 274 6.95 -2.99 6.88
C SER A 274 6.64 -3.23 8.36
N LEU A 275 6.57 -2.16 9.17
CA LEU A 275 6.13 -2.23 10.57
C LEU A 275 4.66 -2.69 10.69
N LEU A 276 3.78 -2.20 9.81
CA LEU A 276 2.37 -2.62 9.77
C LEU A 276 2.23 -4.09 9.33
N MET A 277 3.05 -4.58 8.40
CA MET A 277 3.10 -6.00 8.05
C MET A 277 3.56 -6.87 9.23
N TYR A 278 4.46 -6.37 10.09
CA TYR A 278 4.83 -7.05 11.32
C TYR A 278 3.68 -7.07 12.35
N LEU A 279 2.96 -5.95 12.50
CA LEU A 279 1.74 -5.87 13.32
C LEU A 279 0.72 -6.93 12.87
N MET A 280 0.41 -7.00 11.57
CA MET A 280 -0.50 -8.00 11.00
C MET A 280 -0.03 -9.44 11.26
N LYS A 281 1.25 -9.75 11.02
CA LYS A 281 1.85 -11.06 11.33
C LYS A 281 1.64 -11.44 12.82
N THR A 282 1.83 -10.47 13.71
CA THR A 282 1.74 -10.67 15.17
C THR A 282 0.31 -10.90 15.62
N ILE A 283 -0.65 -10.15 15.08
CA ILE A 283 -2.09 -10.31 15.36
C ILE A 283 -2.57 -11.70 14.94
N VAL A 284 -2.21 -12.14 13.73
CA VAL A 284 -2.56 -13.48 13.22
C VAL A 284 -1.95 -14.58 14.08
N HIS A 285 -0.66 -14.47 14.42
CA HIS A 285 0.02 -15.51 15.21
C HIS A 285 -0.46 -15.60 16.66
N LYS A 286 -0.69 -14.46 17.32
CA LYS A 286 -1.17 -14.40 18.72
C LYS A 286 -2.71 -14.46 18.85
N LYS A 287 -3.44 -14.49 17.73
CA LYS A 287 -4.92 -14.35 17.66
C LYS A 287 -5.45 -13.17 18.50
N ASN A 288 -4.76 -12.03 18.45
CA ASN A 288 -5.06 -10.90 19.33
C ASN A 288 -6.35 -10.17 18.89
N THR A 289 -7.38 -10.22 19.73
CA THR A 289 -8.70 -9.60 19.48
C THR A 289 -8.79 -8.14 19.90
N LYS A 290 -7.80 -7.60 20.64
CA LYS A 290 -7.83 -6.23 21.18
C LYS A 290 -7.50 -5.13 20.16
N ILE A 291 -6.82 -5.48 19.06
CA ILE A 291 -6.36 -4.52 18.06
C ILE A 291 -7.42 -4.40 16.96
N SER A 292 -7.87 -3.17 16.68
CA SER A 292 -8.91 -2.92 15.69
C SER A 292 -8.44 -3.27 14.27
N LYS A 293 -8.98 -4.34 13.69
CA LYS A 293 -8.70 -4.74 12.31
C LYS A 293 -9.29 -3.74 11.31
N LYS A 294 -10.41 -3.10 11.66
CA LYS A 294 -11.01 -1.97 10.89
C LYS A 294 -9.99 -0.82 10.70
N ARG A 295 -9.22 -0.45 11.74
CA ARG A 295 -8.13 0.54 11.62
C ARG A 295 -6.95 0.07 10.76
N ILE A 296 -6.59 -1.21 10.79
CA ILE A 296 -5.55 -1.75 9.90
C ILE A 296 -5.97 -1.61 8.44
N ILE A 297 -7.23 -1.93 8.13
CA ILE A 297 -7.80 -1.77 6.79
C ILE A 297 -7.73 -0.29 6.36
N GLU A 298 -8.13 0.65 7.23
CA GLU A 298 -8.00 2.09 6.96
C GLU A 298 -6.55 2.50 6.67
N CYS A 299 -5.58 2.07 7.48
CA CYS A 299 -4.15 2.34 7.24
C CYS A 299 -3.68 1.82 5.88
N VAL A 300 -4.01 0.57 5.54
CA VAL A 300 -3.63 -0.04 4.25
C VAL A 300 -4.19 0.78 3.10
N TYR A 301 -5.51 0.97 3.05
CA TYR A 301 -6.14 1.76 1.98
C TYR A 301 -5.73 3.23 1.96
N GLY A 302 -5.29 3.80 3.08
CA GLY A 302 -4.74 5.14 3.15
C GLY A 302 -3.38 5.29 2.44
N PHE A 303 -2.53 4.25 2.45
CA PHE A 303 -1.24 4.30 1.75
C PHE A 303 -1.24 3.66 0.36
N LEU A 304 -2.24 2.85 -0.01
CA LEU A 304 -2.33 2.22 -1.34
C LEU A 304 -2.18 3.20 -2.53
N PRO A 305 -2.73 4.44 -2.52
CA PRO A 305 -2.48 5.41 -3.60
C PRO A 305 -0.99 5.72 -3.81
N TYR A 306 -0.18 5.58 -2.77
CA TYR A 306 1.25 5.83 -2.76
C TYR A 306 2.09 4.56 -2.88
N CYS A 307 1.49 3.42 -3.23
CA CYS A 307 2.19 2.13 -3.42
C CYS A 307 3.37 2.22 -4.38
N GLN A 308 3.37 3.15 -5.33
CA GLN A 308 4.50 3.42 -6.22
C GLN A 308 5.80 3.73 -5.45
N THR A 309 5.73 4.58 -4.42
CA THR A 309 6.89 4.94 -3.58
C THR A 309 7.37 3.76 -2.73
N ILE A 310 6.44 2.89 -2.30
CA ILE A 310 6.75 1.68 -1.54
C ILE A 310 7.41 0.62 -2.44
N LEU A 311 6.90 0.44 -3.67
CA LEU A 311 7.34 -0.57 -4.64
C LEU A 311 8.70 -0.28 -5.29
N LYS A 312 9.25 0.94 -5.18
CA LYS A 312 10.62 1.25 -5.64
C LYS A 312 11.69 0.38 -4.99
N HIS A 313 11.44 -0.12 -3.77
CA HIS A 313 12.49 -0.75 -2.96
C HIS A 313 12.47 -2.28 -2.99
N SER A 314 11.32 -2.92 -3.26
CA SER A 314 11.23 -4.38 -3.46
C SER A 314 9.88 -4.81 -4.03
N ARG A 315 9.91 -5.64 -5.08
CA ARG A 315 8.68 -6.21 -5.69
C ARG A 315 7.92 -7.12 -4.73
N SER A 316 8.61 -7.79 -3.80
CA SER A 316 7.98 -8.67 -2.80
C SER A 316 7.03 -7.93 -1.87
N THR A 317 7.28 -6.65 -1.56
CA THR A 317 6.50 -5.90 -0.55
C THR A 317 4.99 -5.87 -0.83
N TYR A 318 4.57 -5.82 -2.11
CA TYR A 318 3.14 -5.86 -2.46
C TYR A 318 2.52 -7.25 -2.30
N GLU A 319 3.26 -8.30 -2.66
CA GLU A 319 2.85 -9.69 -2.50
C GLU A 319 2.81 -10.08 -1.02
N ASP A 320 3.82 -9.68 -0.24
CA ASP A 320 3.88 -9.81 1.22
C ASP A 320 2.68 -9.14 1.89
N LEU A 321 2.33 -7.90 1.48
CA LEU A 321 1.19 -7.17 2.01
C LEU A 321 -0.14 -7.88 1.69
N LEU A 322 -0.33 -8.35 0.45
CA LEU A 322 -1.49 -9.16 0.08
C LEU A 322 -1.60 -10.44 0.93
N VAL A 323 -0.48 -11.15 1.14
CA VAL A 323 -0.44 -12.36 1.98
C VAL A 323 -0.73 -12.04 3.44
N LYS A 324 -0.23 -10.92 4.00
CA LYS A 324 -0.57 -10.51 5.38
C LYS A 324 -2.03 -10.13 5.53
N MET A 325 -2.61 -9.43 4.56
CA MET A 325 -4.04 -9.10 4.55
C MET A 325 -4.90 -10.35 4.41
N ALA A 326 -4.58 -11.27 3.49
CA ALA A 326 -5.28 -12.55 3.36
C ALA A 326 -5.23 -13.39 4.65
N ALA A 327 -4.08 -13.39 5.34
CA ALA A 327 -3.94 -14.06 6.64
C ALA A 327 -4.73 -13.35 7.76
N LEU A 328 -4.89 -12.03 7.70
CA LEU A 328 -5.70 -11.26 8.67
C LEU A 328 -7.19 -11.57 8.52
N ILE A 329 -7.68 -11.77 7.29
CA ILE A 329 -9.08 -12.11 7.00
C ILE A 329 -9.51 -13.42 7.67
N MET A 330 -8.59 -14.39 7.80
CA MET A 330 -8.86 -15.67 8.48
C MET A 330 -9.15 -15.57 9.99
N ILE A 331 -9.00 -14.38 10.58
CA ILE A 331 -9.33 -14.11 11.98
C ILE A 331 -10.23 -12.87 12.16
N MET A 332 -10.89 -12.43 11.09
CA MET A 332 -11.91 -11.39 11.15
C MET A 332 -13.25 -11.96 11.63
N ASP A 333 -14.02 -11.14 12.34
CA ASP A 333 -15.46 -11.39 12.54
C ASP A 333 -16.28 -10.87 11.34
N ASN A 334 -17.60 -11.10 11.39
CA ASN A 334 -18.51 -10.71 10.29
C ASN A 334 -18.56 -9.19 10.05
N GLU A 335 -18.46 -8.35 11.10
CA GLU A 335 -18.51 -6.89 10.92
C GLU A 335 -17.19 -6.34 10.39
N GLU A 336 -16.06 -6.94 10.78
CA GLU A 336 -14.74 -6.63 10.24
C GLU A 336 -14.63 -7.05 8.77
N PHE A 337 -15.21 -8.20 8.43
CA PHE A 337 -15.30 -8.68 7.05
C PHE A 337 -16.19 -7.78 6.19
N GLU A 338 -17.40 -7.42 6.66
CA GLU A 338 -18.30 -6.49 5.96
C GLU A 338 -17.63 -5.12 5.74
N PHE A 339 -16.89 -4.63 6.75
CA PHE A 339 -16.11 -3.41 6.62
C PHE A 339 -15.01 -3.53 5.55
N LEU A 340 -14.28 -4.64 5.49
CA LEU A 340 -13.29 -4.89 4.44
C LEU A 340 -13.95 -4.96 3.05
N GLU A 341 -15.04 -5.70 2.93
CA GLU A 341 -15.81 -5.85 1.69
C GLU A 341 -16.28 -4.50 1.16
N ARG A 342 -16.83 -3.65 2.02
CA ARG A 342 -17.21 -2.28 1.67
C ARG A 342 -16.00 -1.46 1.20
N ARG A 343 -14.85 -1.53 1.90
CA ARG A 343 -13.62 -0.82 1.50
C ARG A 343 -13.04 -1.33 0.17
N MET A 344 -13.11 -2.64 -0.10
CA MET A 344 -12.75 -3.21 -1.41
C MET A 344 -13.67 -2.71 -2.52
N LEU A 345 -14.99 -2.70 -2.29
CA LEU A 345 -15.96 -2.22 -3.27
C LEU A 345 -15.81 -0.71 -3.54
N GLU A 346 -15.64 0.11 -2.50
CA GLU A 346 -15.33 1.55 -2.61
C GLU A 346 -14.05 1.80 -3.42
N ALA A 347 -13.03 0.95 -3.28
CA ALA A 347 -11.78 1.07 -4.04
C ALA A 347 -11.95 0.65 -5.52
N ILE A 348 -12.69 -0.42 -5.79
CA ILE A 348 -13.02 -0.89 -7.16
C ILE A 348 -13.87 0.15 -7.91
N LEU A 349 -14.87 0.73 -7.23
CA LEU A 349 -15.70 1.82 -7.76
C LEU A 349 -15.02 3.20 -7.68
N GLY A 350 -13.81 3.28 -7.13
CA GLY A 350 -12.97 4.46 -7.12
C GLY A 350 -12.19 4.67 -8.43
N THR A 351 -11.51 5.81 -8.52
CA THR A 351 -10.61 6.16 -9.63
C THR A 351 -9.17 5.65 -9.43
N GLU A 352 -8.81 5.26 -8.21
CA GLU A 352 -7.44 4.92 -7.84
C GLU A 352 -7.07 3.49 -8.22
N CYS A 353 -6.37 3.34 -9.35
CA CYS A 353 -6.01 2.05 -9.95
C CYS A 353 -5.25 1.11 -8.99
N PHE A 354 -4.35 1.62 -8.13
CA PHE A 354 -3.59 0.77 -7.20
C PHE A 354 -4.47 0.19 -6.09
N SER A 355 -5.39 1.01 -5.55
CA SER A 355 -6.36 0.56 -4.56
C SER A 355 -7.29 -0.49 -5.16
N ALA A 356 -7.84 -0.24 -6.36
CA ALA A 356 -8.69 -1.18 -7.08
C ALA A 356 -7.97 -2.50 -7.42
N LEU A 357 -6.72 -2.44 -7.90
CA LEU A 357 -5.91 -3.62 -8.21
C LEU A 357 -5.60 -4.45 -6.97
N PHE A 358 -5.23 -3.79 -5.86
CA PHE A 358 -5.01 -4.46 -4.58
C PHE A 358 -6.28 -5.14 -4.07
N SER A 359 -7.42 -4.45 -4.09
CA SER A 359 -8.73 -5.03 -3.74
C SER A 359 -9.07 -6.22 -4.61
N SER A 360 -8.91 -6.11 -5.93
CA SER A 360 -9.21 -7.21 -6.87
C SER A 360 -8.34 -8.44 -6.62
N ASN A 361 -7.05 -8.25 -6.33
CA ASN A 361 -6.13 -9.35 -6.05
C ASN A 361 -6.43 -9.98 -4.68
N LEU A 362 -6.73 -9.15 -3.67
CA LEU A 362 -7.13 -9.62 -2.34
C LEU A 362 -8.43 -10.43 -2.40
N TRP A 363 -9.44 -9.97 -3.15
CA TRP A 363 -10.71 -10.66 -3.32
C TRP A 363 -10.56 -12.01 -4.05
N SER A 364 -9.70 -12.08 -5.08
CA SER A 364 -9.38 -13.35 -5.75
C SER A 364 -8.65 -14.33 -4.82
N LEU A 365 -7.75 -13.83 -3.95
CA LEU A 365 -7.13 -14.65 -2.89
C LEU A 365 -8.16 -15.12 -1.86
N MET A 366 -9.08 -14.25 -1.41
CA MET A 366 -10.18 -14.60 -0.51
C MET A 366 -11.05 -15.70 -1.10
N GLY A 367 -11.35 -15.66 -2.40
CA GLY A 367 -12.15 -16.68 -3.08
C GLY A 367 -11.56 -18.10 -3.04
N ARG A 368 -10.25 -18.24 -2.74
CA ARG A 368 -9.59 -19.54 -2.54
C ARG A 368 -9.60 -20.05 -1.10
N ILE A 369 -10.06 -19.20 -0.17
CA ILE A 369 -9.91 -19.35 1.28
C ILE A 369 -11.29 -19.41 1.96
N VAL A 370 -12.24 -18.63 1.45
CA VAL A 370 -13.61 -18.43 1.96
C VAL A 370 -14.57 -19.50 1.40
N PRO A 371 -15.63 -19.92 2.12
CA PRO A 371 -16.63 -20.86 1.61
C PRO A 371 -17.29 -20.41 0.30
N GLY A 372 -17.44 -21.34 -0.66
CA GLY A 372 -17.93 -21.05 -2.02
C GLY A 372 -19.29 -20.36 -2.09
N GLN A 373 -20.20 -20.62 -1.14
CA GLN A 373 -21.51 -19.95 -1.11
C GLN A 373 -21.41 -18.45 -0.83
N LEU A 374 -20.43 -17.99 -0.03
CA LEU A 374 -20.22 -16.56 0.18
C LEU A 374 -19.66 -15.93 -1.09
N LEU A 375 -18.68 -16.59 -1.73
CA LEU A 375 -18.09 -16.15 -2.99
C LEU A 375 -19.13 -16.02 -4.12
N LEU A 376 -20.07 -16.96 -4.20
CA LEU A 376 -21.19 -16.91 -5.16
C LEU A 376 -22.09 -15.69 -4.91
N ASN A 377 -22.45 -15.40 -3.66
CA ASN A 377 -23.26 -14.22 -3.34
C ASN A 377 -22.52 -12.91 -3.69
N GLN A 378 -21.21 -12.86 -3.46
CA GLN A 378 -20.38 -11.70 -3.77
C GLN A 378 -20.27 -11.45 -5.28
N ILE A 379 -19.98 -12.48 -6.08
CA ILE A 379 -19.91 -12.30 -7.55
C ILE A 379 -21.28 -11.97 -8.15
N VAL A 380 -22.38 -12.53 -7.64
CA VAL A 380 -23.73 -12.13 -8.06
C VAL A 380 -23.96 -10.63 -7.80
N SER A 381 -23.61 -10.16 -6.60
CA SER A 381 -23.72 -8.74 -6.23
C SER A 381 -22.88 -7.83 -7.14
N LEU A 382 -21.65 -8.23 -7.47
CA LEU A 382 -20.79 -7.50 -8.40
C LEU A 382 -21.35 -7.49 -9.84
N CYS A 383 -21.92 -8.61 -10.31
CA CYS A 383 -22.60 -8.69 -11.60
C CYS A 383 -23.85 -7.80 -11.65
N GLU A 384 -24.66 -7.74 -10.60
CA GLU A 384 -25.83 -6.84 -10.50
C GLU A 384 -25.42 -5.36 -10.46
N ILE A 385 -24.32 -5.02 -9.78
CA ILE A 385 -23.74 -3.67 -9.80
C ILE A 385 -23.28 -3.33 -11.23
N TYR A 386 -22.59 -4.25 -11.92
CA TYR A 386 -22.21 -4.08 -13.31
C TYR A 386 -23.43 -3.90 -14.22
N GLU A 387 -24.50 -4.68 -14.03
CA GLU A 387 -25.74 -4.61 -14.81
C GLU A 387 -26.44 -3.24 -14.67
N LYS A 388 -26.46 -2.69 -13.45
CA LYS A 388 -27.00 -1.35 -13.18
C LYS A 388 -26.12 -0.28 -13.84
N LEU A 389 -24.80 -0.35 -13.67
CA LEU A 389 -23.87 0.67 -14.15
C LEU A 389 -23.72 0.69 -15.69
N GLN A 390 -23.81 -0.46 -16.38
CA GLN A 390 -23.71 -0.54 -17.85
C GLN A 390 -24.85 0.16 -18.61
N SER A 391 -25.92 0.57 -17.92
CA SER A 391 -26.97 1.42 -18.48
C SER A 391 -26.51 2.87 -18.69
N ASN A 392 -25.50 3.32 -17.93
CA ASN A 392 -24.90 4.64 -18.08
C ASN A 392 -23.76 4.59 -19.09
N ILE A 393 -23.89 5.35 -20.18
CA ILE A 393 -22.91 5.38 -21.28
C ILE A 393 -21.50 5.80 -20.81
N LEU A 394 -21.40 6.60 -19.74
CA LEU A 394 -20.11 7.07 -19.23
C LEU A 394 -19.38 6.03 -18.37
N PHE A 395 -20.09 5.06 -17.79
CA PHE A 395 -19.46 3.92 -17.10
C PHE A 395 -18.59 3.11 -18.07
N LEU A 396 -19.01 2.98 -19.34
CA LEU A 396 -18.26 2.23 -20.35
C LEU A 396 -16.85 2.78 -20.61
N TYR A 397 -16.62 4.07 -20.31
CA TYR A 397 -15.34 4.78 -20.47
C TYR A 397 -14.64 5.07 -19.13
N SER A 398 -15.14 4.51 -18.03
CA SER A 398 -14.66 4.76 -16.69
C SER A 398 -13.60 3.72 -16.25
N PRO A 399 -12.61 4.08 -15.40
CA PRO A 399 -11.74 3.11 -14.73
C PRO A 399 -12.53 2.02 -13.98
N GLN A 400 -13.68 2.38 -13.42
CA GLN A 400 -14.58 1.48 -12.72
C GLN A 400 -15.06 0.30 -13.58
N ARG A 401 -15.29 0.48 -14.90
CA ARG A 401 -15.55 -0.67 -15.79
C ARG A 401 -14.38 -1.64 -15.75
N ILE A 402 -13.16 -1.13 -15.94
CA ILE A 402 -11.95 -1.94 -16.02
C ILE A 402 -11.72 -2.68 -14.69
N HIS A 403 -11.82 -1.96 -13.56
CA HIS A 403 -11.68 -2.51 -12.22
C HIS A 403 -12.71 -3.62 -11.96
N LEU A 404 -14.00 -3.33 -12.15
CA LEU A 404 -15.08 -4.25 -11.85
C LEU A 404 -15.06 -5.47 -12.80
N SER A 405 -14.77 -5.27 -14.08
CA SER A 405 -14.59 -6.37 -15.05
C SER A 405 -13.43 -7.29 -14.67
N PHE A 406 -12.28 -6.72 -14.28
CA PHE A 406 -11.12 -7.48 -13.85
C PHE A 406 -11.40 -8.28 -12.56
N THR A 407 -12.07 -7.67 -11.58
CA THR A 407 -12.44 -8.35 -10.34
C THR A 407 -13.43 -9.49 -10.56
N ILE A 408 -14.53 -9.24 -11.29
CA ILE A 408 -15.53 -10.29 -11.59
C ILE A 408 -14.86 -11.47 -12.32
N ARG A 409 -14.03 -11.20 -13.34
CA ARG A 409 -13.32 -12.23 -14.10
C ARG A 409 -12.39 -13.08 -13.22
N ASN A 410 -11.56 -12.43 -12.38
CA ASN A 410 -10.58 -13.12 -11.53
C ASN A 410 -11.23 -13.90 -10.38
N ILE A 411 -12.39 -13.47 -9.89
CA ILE A 411 -13.19 -14.25 -8.94
C ILE A 411 -13.82 -15.44 -9.67
N PHE A 412 -14.44 -15.21 -10.82
CA PHE A 412 -15.09 -16.26 -11.60
C PHE A 412 -14.12 -17.37 -12.00
N GLU A 413 -12.92 -17.04 -12.47
CA GLU A 413 -11.90 -18.03 -12.84
C GLU A 413 -11.59 -18.98 -11.68
N ALA A 414 -11.48 -18.46 -10.46
CA ALA A 414 -11.18 -19.21 -9.24
C ALA A 414 -12.36 -20.04 -8.68
N MET A 415 -13.59 -19.83 -9.15
CA MET A 415 -14.77 -20.57 -8.67
C MET A 415 -14.80 -22.04 -9.15
N ASN A 416 -15.45 -22.90 -8.36
CA ASN A 416 -15.74 -24.28 -8.75
C ASN A 416 -16.78 -24.34 -9.90
N ASN A 417 -16.86 -25.49 -10.57
CA ASN A 417 -17.73 -25.66 -11.75
C ASN A 417 -19.23 -25.62 -11.43
N GLU A 418 -19.66 -25.98 -10.22
CA GLU A 418 -21.08 -25.97 -9.85
C GLU A 418 -21.61 -24.54 -9.69
N ASP A 419 -20.87 -23.70 -8.98
CA ASP A 419 -21.22 -22.30 -8.78
C ASP A 419 -21.09 -21.49 -10.08
N LYS A 420 -20.15 -21.85 -10.97
CA LYS A 420 -20.09 -21.34 -12.35
C LYS A 420 -21.37 -21.66 -13.13
N LEU A 421 -21.93 -22.86 -12.99
CA LEU A 421 -23.20 -23.23 -13.64
C LEU A 421 -24.40 -22.50 -13.04
N LYS A 422 -24.44 -22.27 -11.71
CA LYS A 422 -25.48 -21.45 -11.07
C LYS A 422 -25.45 -20.02 -11.61
N LEU A 423 -24.27 -19.40 -11.66
CA LEU A 423 -24.12 -18.03 -12.16
C LEU A 423 -24.51 -17.90 -13.64
N TYR A 424 -24.13 -18.86 -14.49
CA TYR A 424 -24.55 -18.86 -15.89
C TYR A 424 -26.07 -19.00 -16.08
N LYS A 425 -26.77 -19.75 -15.23
CA LYS A 425 -28.25 -19.84 -15.29
C LYS A 425 -28.91 -18.49 -15.03
N GLN A 426 -28.36 -17.69 -14.11
CA GLN A 426 -28.82 -16.34 -13.80
C GLN A 426 -28.45 -15.35 -14.92
N PHE A 427 -27.20 -15.39 -15.38
CA PHE A 427 -26.66 -14.48 -16.41
C PHE A 427 -26.48 -15.19 -17.77
N SER A 428 -27.55 -15.75 -18.31
CA SER A 428 -27.48 -16.61 -19.52
C SER A 428 -27.29 -15.83 -20.83
N ALA A 429 -26.66 -16.47 -21.82
CA ALA A 429 -26.35 -15.86 -23.12
C ALA A 429 -27.57 -15.63 -24.03
N GLN A 430 -28.76 -16.06 -23.60
CA GLN A 430 -30.02 -15.88 -24.33
C GLN A 430 -30.64 -14.49 -24.08
N ASN A 431 -30.29 -13.83 -22.98
CA ASN A 431 -30.73 -12.46 -22.69
C ASN A 431 -29.69 -11.46 -23.22
N GLU A 432 -30.11 -10.55 -24.10
CA GLU A 432 -29.21 -9.55 -24.72
C GLU A 432 -28.53 -8.63 -23.68
N LYS A 433 -29.21 -8.35 -22.56
CA LYS A 433 -28.64 -7.54 -21.44
C LYS A 433 -27.42 -8.19 -20.78
N ASN A 434 -27.31 -9.52 -20.85
CA ASN A 434 -26.27 -10.30 -20.19
C ASN A 434 -25.00 -10.46 -21.07
N VAL A 435 -25.05 -10.13 -22.36
CA VAL A 435 -23.92 -10.33 -23.31
C VAL A 435 -22.62 -9.70 -22.81
N ARG A 436 -22.71 -8.47 -22.26
CA ARG A 436 -21.55 -7.77 -21.68
C ARG A 436 -21.06 -8.43 -20.38
N ILE A 437 -21.96 -8.91 -19.51
CA ILE A 437 -21.60 -9.62 -18.27
C ILE A 437 -20.89 -10.95 -18.61
N LEU A 438 -21.36 -11.67 -19.63
CA LEU A 438 -20.71 -12.89 -20.13
C LEU A 438 -19.33 -12.61 -20.74
N ALA A 439 -19.16 -11.48 -21.43
CA ALA A 439 -17.85 -11.05 -21.92
C ALA A 439 -16.88 -10.71 -20.78
N VAL A 440 -17.41 -10.26 -19.63
CA VAL A 440 -16.63 -10.04 -18.40
C VAL A 440 -16.25 -11.36 -17.72
N LEU A 441 -17.22 -12.27 -17.51
CA LEU A 441 -16.98 -13.60 -16.92
C LEU A 441 -15.98 -14.42 -17.75
N GLY A 442 -16.09 -14.32 -19.07
CA GLY A 442 -15.26 -15.05 -20.02
C GLY A 442 -15.79 -16.45 -20.34
N VAL A 443 -16.08 -16.71 -21.62
CA VAL A 443 -16.55 -18.02 -22.08
C VAL A 443 -15.48 -19.10 -21.89
N GLU A 444 -14.19 -18.76 -21.99
CA GLU A 444 -13.08 -19.67 -21.72
C GLU A 444 -13.04 -20.19 -20.28
N ASN A 445 -13.64 -19.45 -19.34
CA ASN A 445 -13.71 -19.81 -17.92
C ASN A 445 -14.90 -20.75 -17.59
N LEU A 446 -15.84 -20.96 -18.52
CA LEU A 446 -16.99 -21.85 -18.31
C LEU A 446 -16.59 -23.34 -18.27
N PRO A 447 -17.35 -24.20 -17.56
CA PRO A 447 -17.15 -25.65 -17.59
C PRO A 447 -17.24 -26.21 -19.02
N ALA A 448 -16.38 -27.16 -19.38
CA ALA A 448 -16.23 -27.64 -20.75
C ALA A 448 -17.52 -28.16 -21.40
N THR A 449 -18.43 -28.75 -20.61
CA THR A 449 -19.73 -29.27 -21.06
C THR A 449 -20.72 -28.18 -21.49
N LEU A 450 -20.59 -26.98 -20.93
CA LEU A 450 -21.40 -25.81 -21.30
C LEU A 450 -20.68 -24.94 -22.34
N ARG A 451 -19.35 -24.86 -22.24
CA ARG A 451 -18.51 -23.97 -23.04
C ARG A 451 -18.73 -24.16 -24.54
N SER A 452 -18.65 -25.39 -25.06
CA SER A 452 -18.81 -25.64 -26.51
C SER A 452 -20.12 -25.08 -27.05
N LYS A 453 -21.24 -25.36 -26.37
CA LYS A 453 -22.56 -24.84 -26.73
C LYS A 453 -22.60 -23.30 -26.74
N VAL A 454 -22.01 -22.66 -25.73
CA VAL A 454 -21.96 -21.19 -25.66
C VAL A 454 -21.06 -20.61 -26.74
N GLU A 455 -19.96 -21.27 -27.09
CA GLU A 455 -19.08 -20.85 -28.20
C GLU A 455 -19.77 -20.97 -29.56
N ASP A 456 -20.55 -22.04 -29.80
CA ASP A 456 -21.40 -22.19 -30.98
C ASP A 456 -22.47 -21.08 -31.05
N ASP A 457 -23.23 -20.85 -29.96
CA ASP A 457 -24.24 -19.79 -29.84
C ASP A 457 -23.65 -18.39 -30.10
N VAL A 458 -22.41 -18.13 -29.67
CA VAL A 458 -21.69 -16.86 -29.89
C VAL A 458 -21.22 -16.74 -31.34
N LEU A 459 -20.69 -17.82 -31.92
CA LEU A 459 -20.23 -17.82 -33.30
C LEU A 459 -21.38 -17.59 -34.27
N ASP A 460 -22.54 -18.20 -34.06
CA ASP A 460 -23.72 -17.98 -34.90
C ASP A 460 -24.20 -16.51 -34.85
N LYS A 461 -24.16 -15.87 -33.68
CA LYS A 461 -24.44 -14.42 -33.54
C LYS A 461 -23.42 -13.54 -34.29
N VAL A 462 -22.12 -13.87 -34.21
CA VAL A 462 -21.09 -13.15 -34.99
C VAL A 462 -21.35 -13.29 -36.49
N MET A 463 -21.72 -14.48 -36.95
CA MET A 463 -22.04 -14.74 -38.36
C MET A 463 -23.35 -14.09 -38.81
N GLU A 464 -24.34 -13.97 -37.94
CA GLU A 464 -25.56 -13.21 -38.19
C GLU A 464 -25.24 -11.71 -38.39
N ILE A 465 -24.51 -11.10 -37.46
CA ILE A 465 -24.09 -9.69 -37.55
C ILE A 465 -23.25 -9.45 -38.81
N GLN A 466 -22.34 -10.36 -39.15
CA GLN A 466 -21.54 -10.27 -40.37
C GLN A 466 -22.40 -10.27 -41.64
N LYS A 467 -23.43 -11.12 -41.72
CA LYS A 467 -24.39 -11.13 -42.84
C LYS A 467 -25.17 -9.82 -42.92
N TYR A 468 -25.61 -9.24 -41.81
CA TYR A 468 -26.28 -7.93 -41.81
C TYR A 468 -25.37 -6.81 -42.35
N ILE A 469 -24.09 -6.79 -41.95
CA ILE A 469 -23.13 -5.80 -42.46
C ILE A 469 -22.86 -6.01 -43.96
N ASP A 470 -22.71 -7.26 -44.42
CA ASP A 470 -22.44 -7.57 -45.83
C ASP A 470 -23.64 -7.30 -46.75
N ASN A 471 -24.87 -7.47 -46.25
CA ASN A 471 -26.10 -7.25 -47.02
C ASN A 471 -26.51 -5.76 -47.12
N GLY A 472 -25.82 -4.83 -46.43
CA GLY A 472 -26.07 -3.39 -46.54
C GLY A 472 -27.42 -2.89 -46.01
N THR A 473 -28.20 -3.74 -45.36
CA THR A 473 -29.61 -3.50 -44.99
C THR A 473 -29.78 -3.08 -43.54
N GLY A 474 -29.48 -1.82 -43.22
CA GLY A 474 -29.93 -1.16 -41.99
C GLY A 474 -28.87 -0.35 -41.24
N LEU A 475 -29.31 0.35 -40.20
CA LEU A 475 -28.43 0.88 -39.14
C LEU A 475 -27.94 -0.31 -38.32
N VAL A 476 -26.67 -0.67 -38.45
CA VAL A 476 -26.04 -1.66 -37.58
C VAL A 476 -26.02 -1.07 -36.17
N ASP A 477 -26.58 -1.79 -35.21
CA ASP A 477 -26.40 -1.47 -33.80
C ASP A 477 -24.93 -1.72 -33.43
N VAL A 478 -24.17 -0.62 -33.39
CA VAL A 478 -22.73 -0.59 -33.12
C VAL A 478 -22.43 -1.13 -31.72
N ASP A 479 -23.32 -0.90 -30.75
CA ASP A 479 -23.14 -1.40 -29.38
C ASP A 479 -23.35 -2.91 -29.33
N LYS A 480 -24.39 -3.44 -29.99
CA LYS A 480 -24.61 -4.88 -30.15
C LYS A 480 -23.44 -5.57 -30.88
N LEU A 481 -22.87 -4.93 -31.89
CA LEU A 481 -21.66 -5.38 -32.60
C LEU A 481 -20.46 -5.45 -31.64
N ILE A 482 -20.16 -4.36 -30.92
CA ILE A 482 -19.02 -4.27 -29.99
C ILE A 482 -19.18 -5.27 -28.83
N SER A 483 -20.37 -5.39 -28.23
CA SER A 483 -20.61 -6.34 -27.14
C SER A 483 -20.47 -7.79 -27.61
N THR A 484 -20.91 -8.11 -28.83
CA THR A 484 -20.78 -9.46 -29.39
C THR A 484 -19.32 -9.78 -29.75
N MET A 485 -18.56 -8.81 -30.28
CA MET A 485 -17.11 -8.97 -30.51
C MET A 485 -16.33 -9.16 -29.21
N ASN A 486 -16.66 -8.40 -28.16
CA ASN A 486 -16.05 -8.57 -26.85
C ASN A 486 -16.37 -9.94 -26.24
N LEU A 487 -17.59 -10.46 -26.43
CA LEU A 487 -17.94 -11.83 -26.02
C LEU A 487 -17.17 -12.88 -26.83
N ALA A 488 -17.13 -12.76 -28.16
CA ALA A 488 -16.36 -13.64 -29.04
C ALA A 488 -14.84 -13.62 -28.76
N ALA A 489 -14.31 -12.50 -28.28
CA ALA A 489 -12.94 -12.38 -27.80
C ALA A 489 -12.62 -13.26 -26.57
N THR A 490 -13.63 -13.89 -25.95
CA THR A 490 -13.46 -14.81 -24.80
C THR A 490 -13.61 -16.29 -25.14
N CYS A 491 -14.04 -16.64 -26.36
CA CYS A 491 -14.18 -18.03 -26.81
C CYS A 491 -12.81 -18.71 -27.04
N THR A 492 -12.75 -20.03 -27.00
CA THR A 492 -11.54 -20.83 -27.29
C THR A 492 -11.39 -21.21 -28.77
N HIS A 493 -12.48 -21.30 -29.54
CA HIS A 493 -12.52 -21.63 -30.98
C HIS A 493 -12.02 -20.52 -31.93
N LYS A 494 -11.06 -19.69 -31.50
CA LYS A 494 -10.55 -18.53 -32.26
C LYS A 494 -9.80 -18.86 -33.56
N SER A 495 -9.52 -20.14 -33.81
CA SER A 495 -8.94 -20.62 -35.07
C SER A 495 -9.99 -20.98 -36.14
N ASP A 496 -11.29 -20.82 -35.86
CA ASP A 496 -12.33 -21.05 -36.86
C ASP A 496 -12.18 -20.07 -38.03
N ARG A 497 -12.17 -20.61 -39.24
CA ARG A 497 -12.07 -19.85 -40.49
C ARG A 497 -13.10 -18.72 -40.58
N ARG A 498 -14.31 -18.91 -40.03
CA ARG A 498 -15.39 -17.93 -40.00
C ARG A 498 -15.02 -16.70 -39.16
N ILE A 499 -14.42 -16.91 -37.99
CA ILE A 499 -13.91 -15.84 -37.12
C ILE A 499 -12.71 -15.15 -37.77
N LEU A 500 -11.81 -15.89 -38.42
CA LEU A 500 -10.69 -15.31 -39.17
C LEU A 500 -11.15 -14.41 -40.32
N GLU A 501 -12.16 -14.85 -41.09
CA GLU A 501 -12.77 -14.04 -42.16
C GLU A 501 -13.46 -12.78 -41.60
N PHE A 502 -14.13 -12.87 -40.44
CA PHE A 502 -14.68 -11.71 -39.73
C PHE A 502 -13.59 -10.70 -39.31
N ILE A 503 -12.53 -11.17 -38.66
CA ILE A 503 -11.40 -10.34 -38.21
C ILE A 503 -10.72 -9.67 -39.40
N THR A 504 -10.48 -10.41 -40.48
CA THR A 504 -9.86 -9.90 -41.72
C THR A 504 -10.68 -8.72 -42.26
N ARG A 505 -11.99 -8.91 -42.44
CA ARG A 505 -12.91 -7.88 -42.93
C ARG A 505 -13.05 -6.71 -41.96
N GLY A 506 -12.97 -6.97 -40.65
CA GLY A 506 -12.92 -5.92 -39.62
C GLY A 506 -11.73 -4.98 -39.81
N TRP A 507 -10.52 -5.53 -39.92
CA TRP A 507 -9.32 -4.72 -40.17
C TRP A 507 -9.32 -4.04 -41.55
N GLU A 508 -9.90 -4.68 -42.58
CA GLU A 508 -10.10 -4.05 -43.89
C GLU A 508 -11.03 -2.83 -43.83
N ARG A 509 -12.13 -2.91 -43.08
CA ARG A 509 -13.11 -1.80 -42.88
C ARG A 509 -12.53 -0.64 -42.05
N VAL A 510 -11.55 -0.91 -41.20
CA VAL A 510 -10.86 0.08 -40.36
C VAL A 510 -9.71 0.77 -41.13
N CYS A 511 -9.13 0.09 -42.12
CA CYS A 511 -8.06 0.63 -42.94
C CYS A 511 -8.49 1.93 -43.65
N PRO A 512 -7.75 3.06 -43.51
CA PRO A 512 -8.13 4.33 -44.13
C PRO A 512 -8.29 4.27 -45.66
N GLU A 513 -7.60 3.36 -46.34
CA GLU A 513 -7.62 3.24 -47.81
C GLU A 513 -8.87 2.54 -48.37
N ASN A 514 -9.62 1.77 -47.57
CA ASN A 514 -10.75 0.95 -48.02
C ASN A 514 -12.11 1.46 -47.49
N ASN A 515 -12.19 2.74 -47.08
CA ASN A 515 -13.11 3.18 -46.04
C ASN A 515 -14.48 3.70 -46.51
N ASP A 516 -15.17 2.95 -47.39
CA ASP A 516 -16.46 3.40 -47.96
C ASP A 516 -17.68 3.21 -47.04
N ILE A 517 -17.67 2.19 -46.16
CA ILE A 517 -18.89 1.75 -45.44
C ILE A 517 -19.04 2.42 -44.06
N LEU A 518 -17.94 2.67 -43.33
CA LEU A 518 -18.02 3.23 -41.97
C LEU A 518 -17.97 4.77 -41.96
N GLN A 519 -17.09 5.41 -42.75
CA GLN A 519 -16.97 6.87 -42.75
C GLN A 519 -18.15 7.62 -43.37
N SER A 520 -18.85 7.03 -44.36
CA SER A 520 -19.98 7.70 -45.03
C SER A 520 -21.22 7.92 -44.15
N LYS A 521 -21.26 7.31 -42.95
CA LYS A 521 -22.36 7.47 -41.97
C LYS A 521 -21.92 7.70 -40.52
N LEU A 522 -20.64 7.56 -40.18
CA LEU A 522 -20.18 7.65 -38.79
C LEU A 522 -19.02 8.64 -38.65
N ASN A 523 -19.22 9.61 -37.76
CA ASN A 523 -18.33 10.76 -37.57
C ASN A 523 -16.97 10.31 -36.99
N THR A 524 -15.84 10.66 -37.62
CA THR A 524 -14.49 10.12 -37.34
C THR A 524 -13.81 10.67 -36.07
N GLY A 525 -14.59 10.99 -35.04
CA GLY A 525 -14.12 11.49 -33.73
C GLY A 525 -14.93 10.98 -32.54
N SER A 526 -15.71 9.90 -32.70
CA SER A 526 -16.65 9.40 -31.70
C SER A 526 -16.18 8.14 -30.98
N LEU A 527 -16.38 8.09 -29.65
CA LEU A 527 -15.86 7.07 -28.73
C LEU A 527 -16.21 5.61 -29.08
N TRP A 528 -17.28 5.33 -29.82
CA TRP A 528 -17.61 3.96 -30.26
C TRP A 528 -16.53 3.37 -31.18
N TYR A 529 -15.80 4.19 -31.94
CA TYR A 529 -14.75 3.72 -32.85
C TYR A 529 -13.53 3.19 -32.06
N LEU A 530 -13.19 3.84 -30.93
CA LEU A 530 -12.18 3.34 -29.99
C LEU A 530 -12.60 1.98 -29.40
N GLN A 531 -13.87 1.84 -29.00
CA GLN A 531 -14.39 0.57 -28.47
C GLN A 531 -14.42 -0.53 -29.54
N TYR A 532 -14.74 -0.20 -30.79
CA TYR A 532 -14.66 -1.12 -31.92
C TYR A 532 -13.22 -1.59 -32.17
N LEU A 533 -12.24 -0.66 -32.14
CA LEU A 533 -10.81 -0.98 -32.20
C LEU A 533 -10.37 -1.85 -31.02
N GLU A 534 -10.75 -1.52 -29.78
CA GLU A 534 -10.43 -2.31 -28.57
C GLU A 534 -10.98 -3.74 -28.67
N ALA A 535 -12.23 -3.89 -29.13
CA ALA A 535 -12.86 -5.20 -29.34
C ALA A 535 -12.20 -6.01 -30.46
N LEU A 536 -11.90 -5.37 -31.61
CA LEU A 536 -11.22 -6.00 -32.74
C LEU A 536 -9.81 -6.45 -32.36
N MET A 537 -9.06 -5.60 -31.64
CA MET A 537 -7.76 -5.95 -31.08
C MET A 537 -7.86 -7.12 -30.09
N SER A 538 -8.88 -7.14 -29.24
CA SER A 538 -9.10 -8.21 -28.24
C SER A 538 -9.40 -9.56 -28.90
N MET A 539 -10.22 -9.59 -29.96
CA MET A 539 -10.40 -10.81 -30.78
C MET A 539 -9.10 -11.23 -31.49
N THR A 540 -8.29 -10.28 -31.95
CA THR A 540 -7.03 -10.54 -32.68
C THR A 540 -5.86 -10.94 -31.74
N SER A 541 -5.95 -10.68 -30.43
CA SER A 541 -4.84 -10.78 -29.47
C SER A 541 -4.38 -12.20 -29.08
N THR A 542 -4.84 -13.25 -29.75
CA THR A 542 -4.49 -14.65 -29.40
C THR A 542 -3.47 -15.28 -30.35
N GLU A 543 -2.47 -15.98 -29.78
CA GLU A 543 -1.36 -16.61 -30.50
C GLU A 543 -1.80 -17.55 -31.65
N SER A 544 -2.98 -18.16 -31.53
CA SER A 544 -3.53 -19.07 -32.54
C SER A 544 -3.93 -18.38 -33.85
N ILE A 545 -4.19 -17.08 -33.83
CA ILE A 545 -4.57 -16.30 -35.03
C ILE A 545 -3.31 -15.89 -35.79
N THR A 546 -2.28 -15.42 -35.08
CA THR A 546 -1.05 -14.87 -35.67
C THR A 546 -0.06 -15.94 -36.13
N ARG A 547 -0.09 -17.14 -35.55
CA ARG A 547 0.77 -18.28 -35.97
C ARG A 547 0.40 -18.90 -37.32
N TYR A 548 -0.85 -18.80 -37.78
CA TYR A 548 -1.36 -19.63 -38.88
C TYR A 548 -1.61 -18.91 -40.23
N GLN A 549 -1.60 -17.57 -40.29
CA GLN A 549 -1.77 -16.83 -41.56
C GLN A 549 -0.89 -15.56 -41.64
N SER A 550 0.24 -15.66 -42.34
CA SER A 550 1.14 -14.51 -42.60
C SER A 550 0.47 -13.38 -43.41
N SER A 551 -0.51 -13.71 -44.26
CA SER A 551 -1.30 -12.75 -45.03
C SER A 551 -2.23 -11.88 -44.17
N LEU A 552 -2.88 -12.46 -43.16
CA LEU A 552 -3.73 -11.73 -42.21
C LEU A 552 -2.89 -10.76 -41.37
N THR A 553 -1.76 -11.25 -40.82
CA THR A 553 -0.81 -10.42 -40.07
C THR A 553 -0.29 -9.23 -40.88
N GLY A 554 -0.02 -9.42 -42.19
CA GLY A 554 0.34 -8.32 -43.10
C GLY A 554 -0.77 -7.26 -43.25
N LYS A 555 -2.02 -7.69 -43.45
CA LYS A 555 -3.18 -6.78 -43.52
C LYS A 555 -3.42 -6.01 -42.22
N ILE A 556 -3.26 -6.66 -41.07
CA ILE A 556 -3.38 -6.03 -39.74
C ILE A 556 -2.32 -4.94 -39.58
N LEU A 557 -1.05 -5.25 -39.85
CA LEU A 557 0.03 -4.25 -39.76
C LEU A 557 -0.18 -3.06 -40.72
N HIS A 558 -0.72 -3.32 -41.91
CA HIS A 558 -1.07 -2.27 -42.87
C HIS A 558 -2.16 -1.34 -42.33
N ALA A 559 -3.27 -1.90 -41.84
CA ALA A 559 -4.37 -1.13 -41.26
C ALA A 559 -3.90 -0.34 -40.03
N ILE A 560 -3.12 -0.95 -39.13
CA ILE A 560 -2.51 -0.26 -37.99
C ILE A 560 -1.65 0.92 -38.46
N SER A 561 -0.81 0.73 -39.49
CA SER A 561 0.02 1.82 -40.01
C SER A 561 -0.81 3.01 -40.50
N GLY A 562 -1.84 2.76 -41.30
CA GLY A 562 -2.70 3.84 -41.79
C GLY A 562 -3.38 4.61 -40.65
N LEU A 563 -3.77 3.92 -39.58
CA LEU A 563 -4.32 4.56 -38.38
C LEU A 563 -3.26 5.35 -37.59
N MET A 564 -2.03 4.84 -37.46
CA MET A 564 -0.92 5.55 -36.80
C MET A 564 -0.55 6.85 -37.51
N GLU A 565 -0.70 6.87 -38.83
CA GLU A 565 -0.46 8.03 -39.69
C GLU A 565 -1.60 9.08 -39.60
N THR A 566 -2.69 8.79 -38.88
CA THR A 566 -3.68 9.81 -38.48
C THR A 566 -3.19 10.60 -37.25
N ASN A 567 -3.42 11.91 -37.23
CA ASN A 567 -3.06 12.81 -36.13
C ASN A 567 -3.99 12.66 -34.89
N ASN A 568 -4.31 11.42 -34.48
CA ASN A 568 -5.13 11.14 -33.30
C ASN A 568 -4.32 10.37 -32.24
N GLU A 569 -3.95 11.06 -31.16
CA GLU A 569 -3.17 10.52 -30.05
C GLU A 569 -3.85 9.32 -29.35
N GLU A 570 -5.18 9.31 -29.26
CA GLU A 570 -5.94 8.22 -28.62
C GLU A 570 -5.80 6.91 -29.43
N TYR A 571 -5.84 7.00 -30.76
CA TYR A 571 -5.58 5.85 -31.63
C TYR A 571 -4.13 5.39 -31.53
N GLN A 572 -3.17 6.32 -31.52
CA GLN A 572 -1.74 5.99 -31.44
C GLN A 572 -1.40 5.26 -30.13
N ILE A 573 -1.88 5.75 -28.98
CA ILE A 573 -1.66 5.13 -27.67
C ILE A 573 -2.27 3.72 -27.60
N LEU A 574 -3.52 3.55 -28.06
CA LEU A 574 -4.22 2.26 -28.06
C LEU A 574 -3.49 1.23 -28.93
N LEU A 575 -3.11 1.63 -30.15
CA LEU A 575 -2.48 0.75 -31.14
C LEU A 575 -1.04 0.41 -30.78
N ILE A 576 -0.29 1.27 -30.08
CA ILE A 576 1.08 0.97 -29.62
C ILE A 576 1.07 -0.21 -28.65
N GLY A 577 0.15 -0.22 -27.69
CA GLY A 577 -0.01 -1.34 -26.75
C GLY A 577 -0.37 -2.65 -27.46
N PHE A 578 -0.98 -2.58 -28.64
CA PHE A 578 -1.27 -3.75 -29.48
C PHE A 578 -0.08 -4.16 -30.36
N MET A 579 0.59 -3.22 -31.05
CA MET A 579 1.81 -3.49 -31.82
C MET A 579 2.91 -4.15 -30.99
N CYS A 580 3.13 -3.68 -29.75
CA CYS A 580 4.11 -4.28 -28.86
C CYS A 580 3.75 -5.74 -28.49
N ARG A 581 2.44 -6.06 -28.39
CA ARG A 581 1.96 -7.44 -28.19
C ARG A 581 2.12 -8.29 -29.45
N LEU A 582 1.77 -7.76 -30.63
CA LEU A 582 2.01 -8.43 -31.92
C LEU A 582 3.49 -8.80 -32.10
N ALA A 583 4.41 -7.91 -31.73
CA ALA A 583 5.86 -8.14 -31.77
C ALA A 583 6.36 -9.22 -30.80
N SER A 584 5.53 -9.70 -29.87
CA SER A 584 5.87 -10.78 -28.93
C SER A 584 5.47 -12.18 -29.43
N PHE A 585 4.72 -12.30 -30.52
CA PHE A 585 4.35 -13.60 -31.07
C PHE A 585 5.50 -14.24 -31.88
N ASP A 586 5.62 -15.56 -31.81
CA ASP A 586 6.48 -16.36 -32.70
C ASP A 586 5.76 -16.63 -34.02
N ILE A 587 6.34 -16.17 -35.14
CA ILE A 587 5.76 -16.27 -36.49
C ILE A 587 6.74 -16.99 -37.42
N GLN A 588 6.21 -17.81 -38.35
CA GLN A 588 7.04 -18.65 -39.22
C GLN A 588 7.89 -17.86 -40.24
N ASP A 589 7.43 -16.69 -40.71
CA ASP A 589 8.16 -15.76 -41.60
C ASP A 589 8.81 -14.60 -40.82
N ASP A 590 9.67 -14.99 -39.89
CA ASP A 590 10.10 -14.20 -38.74
C ASP A 590 10.91 -12.92 -39.09
N TYR A 591 11.57 -12.86 -40.25
CA TYR A 591 12.46 -11.75 -40.63
C TYR A 591 11.70 -10.54 -41.19
N LYS A 592 10.85 -10.76 -42.21
CA LYS A 592 10.13 -9.69 -42.93
C LYS A 592 9.04 -9.04 -42.06
N PHE A 593 8.41 -9.83 -41.19
CA PHE A 593 7.48 -9.33 -40.17
C PHE A 593 8.16 -8.35 -39.21
N ILE A 594 9.34 -8.69 -38.70
CA ILE A 594 10.09 -7.83 -37.78
C ILE A 594 10.66 -6.59 -38.48
N GLU A 595 11.04 -6.66 -39.75
CA GLU A 595 11.46 -5.47 -40.51
C GLU A 595 10.31 -4.50 -40.76
N ASN A 596 9.13 -4.97 -41.17
CA ASN A 596 7.93 -4.14 -41.26
C ASN A 596 7.57 -3.47 -39.92
N ILE A 597 7.64 -4.22 -38.81
CA ILE A 597 7.40 -3.68 -37.47
C ILE A 597 8.44 -2.60 -37.12
N LEU A 598 9.72 -2.84 -37.40
CA LEU A 598 10.80 -1.90 -37.13
C LEU A 598 10.65 -0.59 -37.90
N GLU A 599 10.32 -0.64 -39.20
CA GLU A 599 10.08 0.57 -40.00
C GLU A 599 8.92 1.40 -39.44
N LYS A 600 7.85 0.75 -38.96
CA LYS A 600 6.70 1.47 -38.37
C LYS A 600 7.00 1.98 -36.95
N PHE A 601 7.79 1.29 -36.13
CA PHE A 601 8.32 1.88 -34.89
C PHE A 601 9.23 3.10 -35.19
N LYS A 602 10.08 3.06 -36.22
CA LYS A 602 10.90 4.24 -36.63
C LYS A 602 10.06 5.45 -37.02
N ALA A 603 8.89 5.25 -37.66
CA ALA A 603 7.96 6.33 -37.94
C ALA A 603 7.39 6.96 -36.66
N LEU A 604 7.01 6.12 -35.68
CA LEU A 604 6.48 6.54 -34.37
C LEU A 604 7.52 7.22 -33.47
N LEU A 605 8.81 6.89 -33.62
CA LEU A 605 9.91 7.51 -32.86
C LEU A 605 10.12 9.01 -33.14
N LYS A 606 9.40 9.59 -34.12
CA LYS A 606 9.44 11.02 -34.43
C LYS A 606 8.65 11.90 -33.44
N ASP A 607 7.67 11.35 -32.71
CA ASP A 607 6.98 12.07 -31.64
C ASP A 607 7.56 11.71 -30.26
N SER A 608 7.87 12.73 -29.45
CA SER A 608 8.57 12.59 -28.18
C SER A 608 7.76 11.91 -27.07
N THR A 609 6.43 11.90 -27.16
CA THR A 609 5.51 11.31 -26.16
C THR A 609 5.18 9.87 -26.51
N THR A 610 4.76 9.66 -27.75
CA THR A 610 4.37 8.39 -28.36
C THR A 610 5.55 7.41 -28.39
N ALA A 611 6.76 7.88 -28.73
CA ALA A 611 8.01 7.13 -28.65
C ALA A 611 8.28 6.56 -27.25
N LYS A 612 8.12 7.37 -26.20
CA LYS A 612 8.44 6.98 -24.82
C LYS A 612 7.52 5.87 -24.32
N ILE A 613 6.23 5.93 -24.65
CA ILE A 613 5.24 4.89 -24.30
C ILE A 613 5.59 3.58 -25.01
N ALA A 614 5.89 3.64 -26.31
CA ALA A 614 6.28 2.50 -27.13
C ALA A 614 7.55 1.78 -26.61
N LEU A 615 8.64 2.54 -26.41
CA LEU A 615 9.92 2.01 -25.93
C LEU A 615 9.79 1.33 -24.56
N LYS A 616 9.08 1.98 -23.62
CA LYS A 616 8.81 1.43 -22.28
C LYS A 616 8.00 0.13 -22.34
N LYS A 617 6.99 0.05 -23.21
CA LYS A 617 6.17 -1.16 -23.36
C LYS A 617 7.00 -2.33 -23.92
N LEU A 618 7.90 -2.07 -24.87
CA LEU A 618 8.86 -3.07 -25.37
C LEU A 618 9.85 -3.50 -24.28
N GLN A 619 10.37 -2.57 -23.47
CA GLN A 619 11.30 -2.86 -22.36
C GLN A 619 10.71 -3.85 -21.34
N HIS A 620 9.43 -3.69 -20.97
CA HIS A 620 8.73 -4.65 -20.10
C HIS A 620 8.62 -6.07 -20.70
N MET A 621 8.72 -6.20 -22.04
CA MET A 621 8.65 -7.47 -22.76
C MET A 621 10.02 -7.94 -23.28
N LYS A 622 11.13 -7.36 -22.81
CA LYS A 622 12.51 -7.71 -23.19
C LYS A 622 12.85 -9.20 -23.01
N ASN A 623 12.16 -9.93 -22.13
CA ASN A 623 12.37 -11.37 -21.96
C ASN A 623 11.86 -12.19 -23.16
N ASN A 624 11.09 -11.59 -24.07
CA ASN A 624 10.65 -12.21 -25.32
C ASN A 624 11.72 -12.03 -26.41
N LYS A 625 12.12 -13.13 -27.07
CA LYS A 625 13.22 -13.16 -28.05
C LYS A 625 13.00 -12.21 -29.25
N ASN A 626 11.76 -12.05 -29.69
CA ASN A 626 11.41 -11.26 -30.86
C ASN A 626 11.40 -9.76 -30.53
N VAL A 627 10.87 -9.41 -29.36
CA VAL A 627 10.96 -8.05 -28.78
C VAL A 627 12.41 -7.65 -28.50
N ASP A 628 13.24 -8.54 -27.96
CA ASP A 628 14.67 -8.33 -27.73
C ASP A 628 15.46 -8.17 -29.05
N ARG A 629 15.05 -8.87 -30.12
CA ARG A 629 15.59 -8.67 -31.48
C ARG A 629 15.21 -7.30 -32.06
N VAL A 630 13.97 -6.84 -31.85
CA VAL A 630 13.49 -5.49 -32.23
C VAL A 630 14.27 -4.42 -31.46
N LEU A 631 14.32 -4.52 -30.12
CA LEU A 631 15.04 -3.58 -29.25
C LEU A 631 16.51 -3.46 -29.62
N ARG A 632 17.23 -4.58 -29.82
CA ARG A 632 18.64 -4.55 -30.24
C ARG A 632 18.85 -3.92 -31.61
N LYS A 633 17.94 -4.12 -32.58
CA LYS A 633 18.01 -3.45 -33.88
C LYS A 633 17.81 -1.92 -33.72
N LEU A 634 16.79 -1.48 -32.98
CA LEU A 634 16.53 -0.05 -32.71
C LEU A 634 17.71 0.63 -32.00
N ILE A 635 18.25 0.05 -30.92
CA ILE A 635 19.38 0.63 -30.16
C ILE A 635 20.67 0.67 -30.99
N ARG A 636 20.85 -0.27 -31.94
CA ARG A 636 22.01 -0.27 -32.85
C ARG A 636 21.93 0.85 -33.89
N GLU A 637 20.73 1.27 -34.27
CA GLU A 637 20.50 2.31 -35.27
C GLU A 637 20.41 3.71 -34.65
N ASP A 638 19.91 3.82 -33.42
CA ASP A 638 19.95 5.04 -32.59
C ASP A 638 20.46 4.72 -31.16
N PRO A 639 21.75 4.97 -30.88
CA PRO A 639 22.33 4.73 -29.56
C PRO A 639 21.72 5.56 -28.43
N SER A 640 21.09 6.71 -28.72
CA SER A 640 20.51 7.59 -27.69
C SER A 640 19.30 6.94 -26.99
N LEU A 641 18.58 6.08 -27.70
CA LEU A 641 17.55 5.20 -27.14
C LEU A 641 18.11 4.26 -26.07
N GLY A 642 19.36 3.85 -26.22
CA GLY A 642 20.06 3.00 -25.25
C GLY A 642 20.23 3.67 -23.88
N ASP A 643 20.47 4.98 -23.84
CA ASP A 643 20.60 5.73 -22.59
C ASP A 643 19.23 6.08 -21.99
N PHE A 644 18.22 6.37 -22.83
CA PHE A 644 16.83 6.52 -22.38
C PHE A 644 16.25 5.22 -21.76
N LEU A 645 16.70 4.05 -22.23
CA LEU A 645 16.31 2.75 -21.66
C LEU A 645 17.10 2.39 -20.38
N LYS A 646 18.26 3.01 -20.14
CA LYS A 646 19.07 2.84 -18.89
C LYS A 646 18.54 3.68 -17.73
N THR A 647 17.82 4.76 -17.99
CA THR A 647 17.11 5.53 -16.95
C THR A 647 15.92 4.74 -16.43
N GLU A 648 16.19 3.82 -15.50
CA GLU A 648 15.19 2.91 -14.94
C GLU A 648 14.09 3.64 -14.14
N ILE A 649 12.85 3.20 -14.37
CA ILE A 649 11.70 3.23 -13.44
C ILE A 649 11.12 4.60 -13.05
N ASP A 650 11.90 5.66 -12.82
CA ASP A 650 11.40 6.92 -12.26
C ASP A 650 10.32 7.61 -13.11
N ASP A 651 10.49 7.64 -14.43
CA ASP A 651 9.52 8.26 -15.35
C ASP A 651 8.26 7.39 -15.61
N HIS A 652 8.17 6.16 -15.11
CA HIS A 652 6.90 5.40 -15.18
C HIS A 652 5.86 5.94 -14.19
N ILE A 653 6.35 6.51 -13.10
CA ILE A 653 5.56 7.01 -11.96
C ILE A 653 5.05 8.42 -12.26
N LEU A 654 5.87 9.30 -12.84
CA LEU A 654 5.45 10.65 -13.26
C LEU A 654 4.36 10.65 -14.34
N LEU A 655 4.41 9.73 -15.30
CA LEU A 655 3.39 9.61 -16.35
C LEU A 655 2.04 9.07 -15.84
N THR A 656 2.01 8.40 -14.69
CA THR A 656 0.75 7.93 -14.07
C THR A 656 0.23 8.89 -12.99
N ASN A 657 1.12 9.53 -12.22
CA ASN A 657 0.74 10.56 -11.23
C ASN A 657 0.01 11.77 -11.84
N ASN A 658 0.28 12.11 -13.10
CA ASN A 658 -0.38 13.23 -13.77
C ASN A 658 -1.75 12.86 -14.39
N VAL A 659 -2.13 11.57 -14.42
CA VAL A 659 -3.43 11.12 -14.95
C VAL A 659 -4.40 10.87 -13.80
N THR A 660 -4.74 11.96 -13.10
CA THR A 660 -5.92 11.96 -12.22
C THR A 660 -7.17 11.94 -13.11
N PHE A 661 -7.84 10.79 -13.21
CA PHE A 661 -9.10 10.67 -13.95
C PHE A 661 -10.17 11.50 -13.25
N HIS A 662 -10.35 12.74 -13.71
CA HIS A 662 -11.44 13.59 -13.31
C HIS A 662 -12.71 13.11 -14.02
N HIS A 663 -13.66 12.62 -13.22
CA HIS A 663 -14.89 11.98 -13.67
C HIS A 663 -15.73 12.92 -14.55
N LYS A 664 -15.75 12.68 -15.87
CA LYS A 664 -16.53 13.50 -16.83
C LYS A 664 -18.03 13.49 -16.55
N CYS A 665 -18.56 12.51 -15.82
CA CYS A 665 -19.95 12.46 -15.35
C CYS A 665 -20.25 13.40 -14.17
N LEU A 666 -19.26 14.14 -13.64
CA LEU A 666 -19.44 15.20 -12.64
C LEU A 666 -19.20 16.62 -13.23
N GLN A 667 -19.01 16.75 -14.55
CA GLN A 667 -18.93 18.04 -15.23
C GLN A 667 -20.12 18.21 -16.18
N ASN A 668 -21.08 19.02 -15.72
CA ASN A 668 -22.25 19.57 -16.41
C ASN A 668 -22.44 19.14 -17.88
N ALA A 669 -23.38 18.21 -18.10
CA ALA A 669 -24.08 18.16 -19.37
C ALA A 669 -25.13 19.28 -19.41
N ASP A 670 -24.76 20.47 -19.91
CA ASP A 670 -25.70 21.51 -20.30
C ASP A 670 -26.56 21.01 -21.49
N VAL A 671 -27.58 20.22 -21.18
CA VAL A 671 -28.62 19.78 -22.12
C VAL A 671 -29.94 20.41 -21.67
N PRO A 672 -30.57 21.28 -22.50
CA PRO A 672 -31.77 21.99 -22.07
C PRO A 672 -32.98 21.05 -22.01
N LEU A 673 -33.39 20.65 -20.80
CA LEU A 673 -34.63 19.90 -20.61
C LEU A 673 -35.85 20.76 -20.99
N LYS A 674 -36.37 20.50 -22.19
CA LYS A 674 -37.78 20.78 -22.48
C LYS A 674 -38.65 19.91 -21.58
N SER A 675 -39.60 20.54 -20.91
CA SER A 675 -40.56 19.88 -20.04
C SER A 675 -41.48 18.92 -20.80
N SER A 676 -41.59 17.67 -20.35
CA SER A 676 -42.78 16.83 -20.61
C SER A 676 -43.11 15.99 -19.38
N LYS A 677 -44.33 16.16 -18.86
CA LYS A 677 -44.84 15.50 -17.66
C LYS A 677 -45.42 14.10 -17.97
N LYS A 678 -45.49 13.30 -16.90
CA LYS A 678 -46.52 12.29 -16.54
C LYS A 678 -46.37 10.80 -16.94
N THR A 679 -46.38 9.99 -15.86
CA THR A 679 -47.14 8.73 -15.61
C THR A 679 -46.87 7.48 -16.46
N CYS A 680 -46.44 6.40 -15.79
CA CYS A 680 -47.31 5.28 -15.34
C CYS A 680 -46.47 4.33 -14.46
N SER A 681 -46.81 4.16 -13.17
CA SER A 681 -47.76 3.17 -12.60
C SER A 681 -47.06 1.87 -12.20
N GLY A 682 -46.99 1.60 -10.89
CA GLY A 682 -46.42 0.35 -10.39
C GLY A 682 -47.32 -0.86 -10.68
N ASN A 683 -46.68 -2.02 -10.82
CA ASN A 683 -47.20 -3.37 -10.58
C ASN A 683 -46.06 -4.35 -10.86
N PHE A 684 -45.56 -5.06 -9.85
CA PHE A 684 -45.08 -6.45 -9.97
C PHE A 684 -44.99 -7.05 -8.57
N ASP A 685 -45.71 -8.15 -8.36
CA ASP A 685 -45.84 -8.81 -7.06
C ASP A 685 -44.58 -9.58 -6.66
N LEU A 686 -44.32 -9.59 -5.35
CA LEU A 686 -43.19 -10.26 -4.71
C LEU A 686 -43.62 -11.62 -4.10
N ALA A 687 -44.29 -12.45 -4.90
CA ALA A 687 -44.72 -13.80 -4.53
C ALA A 687 -44.25 -14.81 -5.59
N ASP A 688 -43.49 -15.83 -5.14
CA ASP A 688 -43.06 -17.07 -5.82
C ASP A 688 -41.55 -17.42 -5.69
N MET A 689 -40.88 -17.02 -4.59
CA MET A 689 -39.49 -17.46 -4.29
C MET A 689 -39.34 -18.36 -3.05
N ASP A 690 -40.37 -18.51 -2.21
CA ASP A 690 -40.27 -19.22 -0.92
C ASP A 690 -40.63 -20.73 -1.00
N THR A 691 -40.94 -21.29 -2.17
CA THR A 691 -41.50 -22.66 -2.31
C THR A 691 -40.56 -23.73 -2.86
N MET A 692 -39.25 -23.45 -3.05
CA MET A 692 -38.31 -24.43 -3.63
C MET A 692 -37.37 -25.17 -2.67
N PHE A 693 -37.34 -24.87 -1.36
CA PHE A 693 -36.38 -25.49 -0.43
C PHE A 693 -36.92 -25.72 0.99
N GLU A 694 -37.69 -26.81 1.20
CA GLU A 694 -37.89 -27.40 2.53
C GLU A 694 -37.72 -28.94 2.50
N ASN A 695 -37.27 -29.49 3.64
CA ASN A 695 -36.92 -30.89 3.93
C ASN A 695 -35.63 -31.39 3.22
N GLU A 696 -34.55 -31.86 3.87
CA GLU A 696 -34.22 -32.20 5.27
C GLU A 696 -32.65 -32.19 5.42
N SER A 697 -31.98 -32.22 6.58
CA SER A 697 -32.37 -32.19 8.01
C SER A 697 -31.20 -31.70 8.93
N GLU A 698 -31.43 -31.77 10.25
CA GLU A 698 -30.62 -31.46 11.45
C GLU A 698 -29.06 -31.45 11.34
N SER A 699 -28.33 -30.40 11.73
CA SER A 699 -28.27 -29.85 13.10
C SER A 699 -27.29 -28.64 13.22
N GLN A 700 -27.37 -27.89 14.35
CA GLN A 700 -26.55 -26.72 14.74
C GLN A 700 -26.97 -25.35 14.14
N PRO A 701 -26.69 -24.21 14.84
CA PRO A 701 -27.69 -23.14 14.97
C PRO A 701 -27.75 -22.18 13.77
N VAL A 702 -28.96 -22.02 13.24
CA VAL A 702 -29.24 -21.18 12.07
C VAL A 702 -29.13 -19.69 12.40
N CYS A 703 -28.23 -19.01 11.68
CA CYS A 703 -28.09 -17.56 11.69
C CYS A 703 -29.37 -16.90 11.14
N LYS A 704 -30.07 -16.10 11.97
CA LYS A 704 -31.23 -15.32 11.52
C LYS A 704 -30.77 -14.06 10.78
N LYS A 705 -31.09 -13.98 9.50
CA LYS A 705 -30.91 -12.76 8.68
C LYS A 705 -31.60 -11.56 9.36
N ALA A 706 -30.88 -10.47 9.56
CA ALA A 706 -31.49 -9.17 9.85
C ALA A 706 -32.09 -8.61 8.55
N LYS A 707 -33.37 -8.20 8.57
CA LYS A 707 -33.97 -7.42 7.48
C LYS A 707 -33.54 -5.96 7.66
N LEU A 708 -32.97 -5.36 6.61
CA LEU A 708 -32.77 -3.91 6.53
C LEU A 708 -34.12 -3.20 6.71
N ASN A 709 -34.17 -2.26 7.66
CA ASN A 709 -35.39 -1.56 8.02
C ASN A 709 -35.46 -0.24 7.22
N TYR A 710 -36.11 -0.29 6.06
CA TYR A 710 -36.18 0.83 5.10
C TYR A 710 -36.61 2.17 5.73
N SER A 711 -37.42 2.15 6.80
CA SER A 711 -37.86 3.37 7.50
C SER A 711 -36.75 4.20 8.15
N GLU A 712 -35.59 3.61 8.48
CA GLU A 712 -34.47 4.39 9.05
C GLU A 712 -33.70 5.17 7.97
N ALA A 713 -33.64 4.66 6.73
CA ALA A 713 -32.98 5.34 5.62
C ALA A 713 -33.71 6.66 5.28
N ASP A 714 -35.03 6.62 5.15
CA ASP A 714 -35.85 7.81 4.83
C ASP A 714 -35.75 8.90 5.92
N VAL A 715 -35.63 8.51 7.19
CA VAL A 715 -35.46 9.43 8.33
C VAL A 715 -34.06 10.06 8.33
N ILE A 716 -33.03 9.31 7.96
CA ILE A 716 -31.65 9.83 7.82
C ILE A 716 -31.57 10.81 6.64
N ILE A 717 -32.16 10.45 5.49
CA ILE A 717 -32.24 11.30 4.30
C ILE A 717 -32.96 12.62 4.64
N SER A 718 -34.15 12.54 5.26
CA SER A 718 -34.93 13.71 5.66
C SER A 718 -34.16 14.63 6.63
N ARG A 719 -33.28 14.09 7.49
CA ARG A 719 -32.42 14.93 8.35
C ARG A 719 -31.31 15.62 7.55
N LEU A 720 -30.66 14.90 6.64
CA LEU A 720 -29.58 15.44 5.80
C LEU A 720 -30.08 16.60 4.91
N GLU A 721 -31.26 16.49 4.31
CA GLU A 721 -31.89 17.56 3.53
C GLU A 721 -32.15 18.83 4.37
N ASN A 722 -32.62 18.66 5.61
CA ASN A 722 -32.86 19.77 6.54
C ASN A 722 -31.55 20.41 7.01
N ASP A 723 -30.52 19.62 7.33
CA ASP A 723 -29.21 20.12 7.77
C ASP A 723 -28.48 20.87 6.62
N VAL A 724 -28.59 20.38 5.38
CA VAL A 724 -28.10 21.08 4.16
C VAL A 724 -28.85 22.39 3.93
N SER A 725 -30.18 22.38 4.08
CA SER A 725 -31.01 23.60 3.95
C SER A 725 -30.66 24.66 5.01
N ALA A 726 -30.38 24.23 6.24
CA ALA A 726 -29.91 25.09 7.31
C ALA A 726 -28.53 25.69 7.00
N LEU A 727 -27.57 24.89 6.51
CA LEU A 727 -26.24 25.36 6.10
C LEU A 727 -26.30 26.41 4.98
N CYS A 728 -27.17 26.21 3.99
CA CYS A 728 -27.38 27.16 2.89
C CYS A 728 -27.94 28.53 3.34
N SER A 729 -28.57 28.60 4.51
CA SER A 729 -29.15 29.85 5.06
C SER A 729 -28.11 30.76 5.76
N ILE A 730 -26.92 30.24 6.09
CA ILE A 730 -25.90 30.96 6.84
C ILE A 730 -25.17 31.97 5.92
N LYS A 731 -25.13 33.24 6.33
CA LYS A 731 -24.60 34.34 5.50
C LYS A 731 -23.15 34.09 5.04
N LYS A 732 -22.92 34.25 3.73
CA LYS A 732 -21.70 33.98 2.94
C LYS A 732 -20.34 34.54 3.44
N ASN A 733 -20.28 35.27 4.55
CA ASN A 733 -19.09 36.00 5.00
C ASN A 733 -18.29 35.30 6.12
N ILE A 734 -18.66 34.08 6.52
CA ILE A 734 -18.00 33.34 7.62
C ILE A 734 -17.03 32.25 7.09
N PHE A 735 -17.25 31.75 5.88
CA PHE A 735 -16.48 30.64 5.31
C PHE A 735 -15.40 31.12 4.33
N THR A 736 -14.24 30.44 4.35
CA THR A 736 -13.22 30.62 3.31
C THR A 736 -13.71 30.08 1.96
N ARG A 737 -13.15 30.57 0.83
CA ARG A 737 -13.50 30.07 -0.52
C ARG A 737 -13.34 28.55 -0.66
N HIS A 738 -12.37 27.95 0.02
CA HIS A 738 -12.15 26.50 0.03
C HIS A 738 -13.31 25.76 0.69
N GLN A 739 -13.71 26.18 1.90
CA GLN A 739 -14.81 25.56 2.64
C GLN A 739 -16.16 25.72 1.90
N LEU A 740 -16.41 26.88 1.28
CA LEU A 740 -17.58 27.06 0.40
C LEU A 740 -17.55 26.15 -0.82
N SER A 741 -16.36 25.89 -1.39
CA SER A 741 -16.19 24.95 -2.50
C SER A 741 -16.48 23.51 -2.09
N GLU A 742 -15.98 23.07 -0.93
CA GLU A 742 -16.22 21.70 -0.44
C GLU A 742 -17.65 21.47 0.02
N ILE A 743 -18.24 22.40 0.78
CA ILE A 743 -19.65 22.29 1.20
C ILE A 743 -20.54 22.23 -0.03
N LYS A 744 -20.29 23.06 -1.06
CA LYS A 744 -21.07 23.01 -2.30
C LYS A 744 -20.88 21.67 -3.05
N ASN A 745 -19.65 21.18 -3.17
CA ASN A 745 -19.34 19.89 -3.80
C ASN A 745 -20.00 18.70 -3.05
N ILE A 746 -20.15 18.80 -1.73
CA ILE A 746 -20.88 17.81 -0.92
C ILE A 746 -22.40 17.92 -1.14
N CYS A 747 -22.95 19.13 -1.20
CA CYS A 747 -24.37 19.36 -1.50
C CYS A 747 -24.72 18.86 -2.91
N ASP A 748 -23.92 19.20 -3.92
CA ASP A 748 -24.11 18.76 -5.30
C ASP A 748 -24.03 17.21 -5.39
N LYS A 749 -23.16 16.55 -4.62
CA LYS A 749 -23.11 15.07 -4.54
C LYS A 749 -24.33 14.45 -3.86
N LEU A 750 -24.84 15.05 -2.78
CA LEU A 750 -26.04 14.57 -2.09
C LEU A 750 -27.31 14.77 -2.94
N GLN A 751 -27.42 15.89 -3.65
CA GLN A 751 -28.57 16.16 -4.50
C GLN A 751 -28.65 15.21 -5.70
N ASN A 752 -27.50 14.81 -6.27
CA ASN A 752 -27.43 13.76 -7.31
C ASN A 752 -27.79 12.35 -6.80
N ILE A 753 -27.80 12.11 -5.48
CA ILE A 753 -28.27 10.84 -4.87
C ILE A 753 -29.80 10.85 -4.68
N LEU A 754 -30.41 12.04 -4.55
CA LEU A 754 -31.85 12.23 -4.36
C LEU A 754 -32.66 12.26 -5.67
N GLU A 755 -32.00 12.52 -6.80
CA GLU A 755 -32.64 12.57 -8.13
C GLU A 755 -32.40 11.29 -8.97
N CYS A 756 -31.87 10.22 -8.35
CA CYS A 756 -31.77 8.86 -8.89
C CYS A 756 -32.84 7.92 -8.28
#